data_AF-A0A4R2GJI6-F1
#
_entry.id   AF-A0A4R2GJI6-F1
#
_cell.length_a   1.000
_cell.length_b   1.000
_cell.length_c   1.000
_cell.angle_alpha   90.00
_cell.angle_beta   90.00
_cell.angle_gamma   90.00
#
_symmetry.space_group_name_H-M   'P 1'
#
loop_
_entity.id
_entity.type
_entity.pdbx_description
1 polymer ?
#
loop_
_entity_poly.entity_id
_entity_poly.type
_entity_poly.pdbx_seq_one_letter_code
_entity_poly.pdbx_strand_id
1 'polypeptide(L)'
;MKQMNSVYSVFKPILYGCLVILTLLNASCSDKDKYTAYLFAYFIGNGPGEEAIFYAVSPDGFNYVALNNNRPVIAADTISSRGGVRDPHILRAPDGKFYMVVTDLFVSNDGWSNNQAMVFLKSDDLINWTHSVVNVSELFPNFHDVRRVWAPQSYFDEEEGKIMVYFSMLQPGGYDIIYYAYANEDFTSLETEPKQLFFHPENRSCIDGDIVKKDGQYHLFFKTEGHGNGIKKAVSDRLTEGYVMHDEYLQQTNEAVEGSCVFKLIDSDTYILMYDVYIRGEYQFTQSTDLKNFTVIDDEISMNFRPRHGTVIPITQRELESLINKWGTAGDLGIASVTGENVKTNNVVIHRDNGTIYVPVKYGTDLSSFEPVFESFFDARIRPTGPQDFSQGPVEYTVSVKGLTDKKFNVTVKVDNNPVLTGYYADPEIIWSEKHQKFYLYPTSDGYHGWSGNYFKAFSSTDLVNWIDEGVILDLVEDVPWGPRNAWAPAMIEKKMGDTYKYFYYFTAAQKIGVAVSDHPAGRFEDIGEPLIDWKPDRVRGGQEIDPDVFTDPVSGNDYLYWGNGYLAGAKLNEDMISIDKSTVKVMTPVCGTFREGIEVFYRNGKYYFLWSENDTRSEDYRVRYAMSDSPMGEFYIPENNLVIAKDPSKGIYGTGHNCVIQIPGRDEWYIIYHRFTRPEGITMGGNAGFHRETCIDRMTFDENGYIIRVQPTLEGIDPVSL
;
A
#
# COMPACT_ATOMS: atom_id res chain seq x y z
N MET A 1 45.56 -7.18 -75.42
CA MET A 1 45.75 -5.97 -76.24
C MET A 1 46.02 -4.82 -75.26
N LYS A 2 47.24 -4.24 -75.31
CA LYS A 2 47.82 -3.09 -74.56
C LYS A 2 47.98 -3.25 -73.02
N GLN A 3 49.20 -3.45 -72.47
CA GLN A 3 50.31 -2.49 -72.18
C GLN A 3 49.88 -1.36 -71.20
N MET A 4 50.60 -0.93 -70.15
CA MET A 4 52.03 -0.89 -69.76
C MET A 4 52.09 -0.51 -68.25
N ASN A 5 52.93 -1.15 -67.41
CA ASN A 5 54.25 -0.72 -66.89
C ASN A 5 54.39 0.66 -66.20
N SER A 6 54.82 0.66 -64.92
CA SER A 6 55.89 1.48 -64.30
C SER A 6 56.04 1.07 -62.82
N VAL A 7 57.04 0.31 -62.37
CA VAL A 7 58.48 0.58 -62.10
C VAL A 7 58.75 1.44 -60.85
N TYR A 8 59.14 0.72 -59.78
CA TYR A 8 60.17 0.95 -58.74
C TYR A 8 60.29 2.29 -57.96
N SER A 9 60.27 2.17 -56.62
CA SER A 9 61.35 2.72 -55.79
C SER A 9 61.61 1.81 -54.57
N VAL A 10 62.88 1.49 -54.36
CA VAL A 10 63.42 0.65 -53.27
C VAL A 10 63.98 1.58 -52.20
N PHE A 11 63.55 1.41 -50.95
CA PHE A 11 64.34 1.74 -49.77
C PHE A 11 64.12 0.65 -48.69
N LYS A 12 65.23 0.15 -48.16
CA LYS A 12 65.39 -0.74 -46.99
C LYS A 12 66.44 0.00 -46.10
N PRO A 13 66.66 -0.33 -44.80
CA PRO A 13 66.08 -1.42 -44.01
C PRO A 13 65.88 -1.10 -42.48
N ILE A 14 65.53 -2.14 -41.71
CA ILE A 14 65.80 -2.42 -40.27
C ILE A 14 64.88 -1.76 -39.21
N LEU A 15 64.06 -2.55 -38.50
CA LEU A 15 64.30 -3.00 -37.11
C LEU A 15 63.17 -3.95 -36.62
N TYR A 16 63.55 -4.83 -35.70
CA TYR A 16 62.84 -5.93 -35.05
C TYR A 16 61.46 -5.60 -34.44
N GLY A 17 60.57 -6.58 -34.39
CA GLY A 17 59.41 -6.54 -33.50
C GLY A 17 58.49 -7.75 -33.64
N CYS A 18 58.41 -8.56 -32.57
CA CYS A 18 57.76 -9.86 -32.44
C CYS A 18 56.34 -9.98 -33.02
N LEU A 19 56.10 -11.14 -33.63
CA LEU A 19 54.80 -11.68 -33.99
C LEU A 19 54.05 -12.08 -32.69
N VAL A 20 53.03 -11.34 -32.29
CA VAL A 20 52.04 -11.79 -31.29
C VAL A 20 50.84 -12.34 -32.05
N ILE A 21 50.62 -13.65 -31.94
CA ILE A 21 49.42 -14.33 -32.39
C ILE A 21 48.31 -13.97 -31.40
N LEU A 22 47.38 -13.09 -31.81
CA LEU A 22 46.12 -12.88 -31.08
C LEU A 22 45.17 -14.03 -31.44
N THR A 23 45.09 -15.03 -30.57
CA THR A 23 43.95 -15.95 -30.51
C THR A 23 42.75 -15.18 -29.97
N LEU A 24 41.80 -14.84 -30.85
CA LEU A 24 40.44 -14.43 -30.52
C LEU A 24 39.72 -15.64 -29.90
N LEU A 25 39.78 -15.76 -28.58
CA LEU A 25 38.80 -16.53 -27.82
C LEU A 25 37.56 -15.66 -27.69
N ASN A 26 36.55 -15.95 -28.52
CA ASN A 26 35.17 -15.58 -28.22
C ASN A 26 34.80 -16.28 -26.90
N ALA A 27 34.90 -15.57 -25.79
CA ALA A 27 34.18 -15.92 -24.59
C ALA A 27 32.70 -15.73 -24.90
N SER A 28 31.99 -16.84 -25.16
CA SER A 28 30.55 -16.88 -24.93
C SER A 28 30.35 -16.58 -23.45
N CYS A 29 30.02 -15.33 -23.12
CA CYS A 29 29.51 -14.98 -21.80
C CYS A 29 28.31 -15.88 -21.56
N SER A 30 28.42 -16.82 -20.62
CA SER A 30 27.36 -17.77 -20.37
C SER A 30 26.22 -17.04 -19.67
N ASP A 31 24.97 -17.24 -20.14
CA ASP A 31 23.73 -16.75 -19.49
C ASP A 31 23.52 -17.26 -18.05
N LYS A 32 24.53 -17.89 -17.41
CA LYS A 32 24.41 -18.60 -16.13
C LYS A 32 24.66 -17.75 -14.89
N ASP A 33 25.15 -16.53 -15.04
CA ASP A 33 25.54 -15.64 -13.93
C ASP A 33 24.73 -14.33 -13.87
N LYS A 34 23.67 -14.21 -14.67
CA LYS A 34 22.78 -13.04 -14.62
C LYS A 34 21.83 -13.15 -13.43
N TYR A 35 21.68 -12.05 -12.68
CA TYR A 35 20.64 -11.94 -11.66
C TYR A 35 19.26 -11.82 -12.31
N THR A 36 18.28 -12.55 -11.77
CA THR A 36 16.91 -12.61 -12.34
C THR A 36 15.82 -12.39 -11.30
N ALA A 37 16.17 -12.37 -10.01
CA ALA A 37 15.23 -12.22 -8.90
C ALA A 37 15.96 -11.70 -7.66
N TYR A 38 15.20 -11.53 -6.58
CA TYR A 38 15.68 -11.09 -5.27
C TYR A 38 15.35 -12.12 -4.19
N LEU A 39 16.23 -12.20 -3.19
CA LEU A 39 16.00 -12.86 -1.92
C LEU A 39 15.91 -11.80 -0.83
N PHE A 40 14.83 -11.83 -0.05
CA PHE A 40 14.67 -11.04 1.17
C PHE A 40 14.82 -11.95 2.39
N ALA A 41 15.85 -11.72 3.20
CA ALA A 41 16.02 -12.34 4.52
C ALA A 41 15.51 -11.40 5.62
N TYR A 42 14.64 -11.88 6.50
CA TYR A 42 13.97 -11.07 7.54
C TYR A 42 13.63 -11.90 8.79
N PHE A 43 13.13 -11.23 9.83
CA PHE A 43 12.40 -11.83 10.95
C PHE A 43 11.01 -11.16 11.09
N ILE A 44 10.10 -11.65 11.93
CA ILE A 44 8.70 -11.18 11.92
C ILE A 44 8.23 -10.47 13.19
N GLY A 45 8.97 -10.53 14.29
CA GLY A 45 8.55 -9.88 15.54
C GLY A 45 9.31 -10.33 16.78
N ASN A 46 8.66 -10.23 17.94
CA ASN A 46 9.24 -10.49 19.28
C ASN A 46 8.59 -11.68 20.00
N GLY A 47 7.58 -12.28 19.38
CA GLY A 47 6.84 -13.41 19.91
C GLY A 47 7.61 -14.73 19.80
N PRO A 48 7.11 -15.80 20.46
CA PRO A 48 7.72 -17.13 20.37
C PRO A 48 7.86 -17.61 18.91
N GLY A 49 9.09 -17.85 18.47
CA GLY A 49 9.39 -18.29 17.10
C GLY A 49 9.41 -17.18 16.04
N GLU A 50 9.15 -15.92 16.42
CA GLU A 50 9.18 -14.77 15.51
C GLU A 50 10.60 -14.21 15.30
N GLU A 51 11.46 -14.41 16.29
CA GLU A 51 12.88 -14.04 16.31
C GLU A 51 13.71 -15.17 15.69
N ALA A 52 13.48 -15.42 14.41
CA ALA A 52 14.13 -16.45 13.60
C ALA A 52 14.36 -15.93 12.17
N ILE A 53 15.04 -16.69 11.32
CA ILE A 53 15.34 -16.27 9.94
C ILE A 53 14.26 -16.81 9.00
N PHE A 54 13.68 -15.92 8.22
CA PHE A 54 12.66 -16.17 7.20
C PHE A 54 13.16 -15.69 5.84
N TYR A 55 12.66 -16.30 4.77
CA TYR A 55 12.97 -15.92 3.40
C TYR A 55 11.70 -15.59 2.61
N ALA A 56 11.81 -14.59 1.75
CA ALA A 56 10.87 -14.31 0.67
C ALA A 56 11.64 -14.11 -0.63
N VAL A 57 10.98 -14.34 -1.77
CA VAL A 57 11.55 -14.11 -3.11
C VAL A 57 10.70 -13.13 -3.89
N SER A 58 11.34 -12.36 -4.75
CA SER A 58 10.66 -11.43 -5.66
C SER A 58 11.27 -11.50 -7.07
N PRO A 59 10.46 -11.56 -8.14
CA PRO A 59 10.98 -11.53 -9.51
C PRO A 59 11.45 -10.13 -9.93
N ASP A 60 10.98 -9.07 -9.29
CA ASP A 60 11.13 -7.68 -9.76
C ASP A 60 11.62 -6.67 -8.70
N GLY A 61 11.64 -7.06 -7.43
CA GLY A 61 12.00 -6.20 -6.31
C GLY A 61 10.82 -5.43 -5.70
N PHE A 62 9.60 -5.65 -6.21
CA PHE A 62 8.35 -5.01 -5.77
C PHE A 62 7.35 -6.03 -5.22
N ASN A 63 7.26 -7.20 -5.84
CA ASN A 63 6.30 -8.25 -5.50
C ASN A 63 7.00 -9.40 -4.78
N TYR A 64 6.88 -9.49 -3.46
CA TYR A 64 7.54 -10.50 -2.63
C TYR A 64 6.56 -11.58 -2.16
N VAL A 65 7.02 -12.83 -2.22
CA VAL A 65 6.31 -14.00 -1.71
C VAL A 65 7.17 -14.71 -0.69
N ALA A 66 6.65 -14.85 0.54
CA ALA A 66 7.28 -15.61 1.60
C ALA A 66 7.42 -17.08 1.20
N LEU A 67 8.61 -17.65 1.43
CA LEU A 67 8.87 -19.07 1.30
C LEU A 67 8.46 -19.81 2.58
N ASN A 68 8.35 -21.13 2.48
CA ASN A 68 8.02 -22.04 3.59
C ASN A 68 6.70 -21.67 4.32
N ASN A 69 5.73 -21.11 3.60
CA ASN A 69 4.47 -20.58 4.13
C ASN A 69 4.70 -19.58 5.28
N ASN A 70 5.69 -18.70 5.13
CA ASN A 70 6.10 -17.74 6.15
C ASN A 70 6.43 -18.39 7.52
N ARG A 71 7.01 -19.60 7.50
CA ARG A 71 7.65 -20.25 8.65
C ARG A 71 9.17 -20.08 8.57
N PRO A 72 9.90 -20.12 9.70
CA PRO A 72 11.34 -19.97 9.70
C PRO A 72 12.03 -20.94 8.74
N VAL A 73 12.99 -20.45 7.95
CA VAL A 73 13.91 -21.29 7.15
C VAL A 73 15.09 -21.77 7.98
N ILE A 74 15.47 -21.00 9.01
CA ILE A 74 16.43 -21.38 10.04
C ILE A 74 15.81 -21.02 11.40
N ALA A 75 15.57 -22.03 12.23
CA ALA A 75 15.02 -21.85 13.57
C ALA A 75 16.11 -21.33 14.53
N ALA A 76 15.78 -20.36 15.36
CA ALA A 76 16.75 -19.68 16.21
C ALA A 76 17.41 -20.60 17.25
N ASP A 77 16.66 -21.55 17.81
CA ASP A 77 17.12 -22.53 18.79
C ASP A 77 18.21 -23.47 18.25
N THR A 78 18.42 -23.50 16.94
CA THR A 78 19.48 -24.30 16.30
C THR A 78 20.82 -23.57 16.16
N ILE A 79 20.85 -22.24 16.29
CA ILE A 79 22.03 -21.42 15.99
C ILE A 79 22.36 -20.37 17.07
N SER A 80 21.39 -20.00 17.89
CA SER A 80 21.48 -18.94 18.90
C SER A 80 21.98 -19.46 20.24
N SER A 81 22.76 -18.65 20.97
CA SER A 81 23.09 -18.94 22.37
C SER A 81 22.00 -18.48 23.35
N ARG A 82 21.05 -17.65 22.89
CA ARG A 82 19.96 -17.04 23.67
C ARG A 82 18.57 -17.60 23.37
N GLY A 83 18.41 -18.31 22.25
CA GLY A 83 17.14 -18.83 21.76
C GLY A 83 16.39 -17.92 20.79
N GLY A 84 17.02 -16.85 20.30
CA GLY A 84 16.45 -15.88 19.34
C GLY A 84 17.52 -15.28 18.44
N VAL A 85 17.19 -15.07 17.16
CA VAL A 85 18.04 -14.34 16.21
C VAL A 85 17.26 -13.27 15.45
N ARG A 86 17.92 -12.17 15.12
CA ARG A 86 17.28 -10.98 14.54
C ARG A 86 18.18 -10.27 13.54
N ASP A 87 17.60 -9.31 12.83
CA ASP A 87 18.32 -8.38 11.95
C ASP A 87 19.23 -9.09 10.91
N PRO A 88 18.73 -10.08 10.13
CA PRO A 88 19.57 -10.80 9.18
C PRO A 88 20.08 -9.88 8.08
N HIS A 89 21.41 -9.79 8.00
CA HIS A 89 22.10 -9.20 6.88
C HIS A 89 22.86 -10.26 6.09
N ILE A 90 22.58 -10.36 4.79
CA ILE A 90 23.16 -11.34 3.89
C ILE A 90 24.01 -10.68 2.80
N LEU A 91 25.18 -11.24 2.55
CA LEU A 91 26.16 -10.78 1.57
C LEU A 91 26.56 -11.96 0.67
N ARG A 92 26.60 -11.72 -0.64
CA ARG A 92 27.34 -12.56 -1.59
C ARG A 92 28.74 -11.99 -1.75
N ALA A 93 29.78 -12.76 -1.42
CA ALA A 93 31.15 -12.32 -1.61
C ALA A 93 31.70 -12.74 -2.98
N PRO A 94 32.84 -12.18 -3.44
CA PRO A 94 33.43 -12.51 -4.74
C PRO A 94 33.87 -13.96 -4.92
N ASP A 95 33.97 -14.74 -3.84
CA ASP A 95 34.22 -16.19 -3.89
C ASP A 95 32.98 -17.00 -4.32
N GLY A 96 31.84 -16.34 -4.50
CA GLY A 96 30.56 -16.94 -4.88
C GLY A 96 29.76 -17.51 -3.71
N LYS A 97 30.26 -17.40 -2.47
CA LYS A 97 29.60 -17.89 -1.26
C LYS A 97 28.73 -16.80 -0.63
N PHE A 98 27.85 -17.25 0.27
CA PHE A 98 26.93 -16.42 1.02
C PHE A 98 27.31 -16.36 2.49
N TYR A 99 27.24 -15.17 3.03
CA TYR A 99 27.62 -14.84 4.40
C TYR A 99 26.49 -14.08 5.04
N MET A 100 26.00 -14.56 6.18
CA MET A 100 24.95 -13.89 6.93
C MET A 100 25.43 -13.60 8.35
N VAL A 101 25.04 -12.45 8.86
CA VAL A 101 25.23 -12.06 10.25
C VAL A 101 23.88 -11.68 10.85
N VAL A 102 23.66 -12.05 12.11
CA VAL A 102 22.42 -11.79 12.87
C VAL A 102 22.74 -11.42 14.31
N THR A 103 21.87 -10.62 14.92
CA THR A 103 21.88 -10.36 16.37
C THR A 103 21.50 -11.62 17.14
N ASP A 104 22.26 -12.03 18.16
CA ASP A 104 21.96 -13.20 19.01
C ASP A 104 21.15 -12.80 20.25
N LEU A 105 19.84 -12.60 20.10
CA LEU A 105 18.99 -12.00 21.13
C LEU A 105 17.62 -12.67 21.18
N PHE A 106 17.15 -13.02 22.38
CA PHE A 106 15.77 -13.41 22.62
C PHE A 106 15.04 -12.37 23.49
N VAL A 107 14.31 -11.42 22.91
CA VAL A 107 13.79 -10.24 23.64
C VAL A 107 12.83 -10.63 24.76
N SER A 108 12.01 -11.66 24.55
CA SER A 108 11.07 -12.14 25.57
C SER A 108 11.76 -12.61 26.87
N ASN A 109 13.02 -13.04 26.81
CA ASN A 109 13.79 -13.47 27.98
C ASN A 109 14.83 -12.43 28.42
N ASP A 110 15.52 -11.82 27.47
CA ASP A 110 16.70 -10.99 27.72
C ASP A 110 16.37 -9.48 27.81
N GLY A 111 15.20 -9.07 27.31
CA GLY A 111 14.88 -7.66 27.08
C GLY A 111 15.80 -7.03 26.02
N TRP A 112 15.94 -5.71 26.05
CA TRP A 112 16.78 -4.93 25.12
C TRP A 112 18.16 -4.59 25.70
N SER A 113 18.67 -5.42 26.60
CA SER A 113 19.92 -5.16 27.30
C SER A 113 20.66 -6.46 27.50
N ASN A 114 21.99 -6.38 27.65
CA ASN A 114 22.81 -7.53 28.01
C ASN A 114 22.89 -8.62 26.92
N ASN A 115 22.97 -8.21 25.66
CA ASN A 115 23.33 -9.05 24.52
C ASN A 115 24.73 -8.64 24.05
N GLN A 116 25.62 -9.62 23.89
CA GLN A 116 27.06 -9.38 23.65
C GLN A 116 27.55 -10.17 22.43
N ALA A 117 26.64 -10.85 21.74
CA ALA A 117 26.95 -11.81 20.71
C ALA A 117 26.15 -11.55 19.43
N MET A 118 26.74 -11.99 18.35
CA MET A 118 26.15 -12.12 17.02
C MET A 118 26.36 -13.57 16.56
N VAL A 119 25.56 -14.03 15.59
CA VAL A 119 25.78 -15.33 14.96
C VAL A 119 26.27 -15.10 13.54
N PHE A 120 27.37 -15.75 13.18
CA PHE A 120 27.89 -15.80 11.81
C PHE A 120 27.36 -17.04 11.14
N LEU A 121 26.89 -16.90 9.90
CA LEU A 121 26.49 -18.01 9.05
C LEU A 121 27.19 -17.94 7.70
N LYS A 122 27.60 -19.11 7.18
CA LYS A 122 28.24 -19.28 5.87
C LYS A 122 27.54 -20.38 5.07
N SER A 123 27.31 -20.14 3.78
CA SER A 123 26.64 -21.09 2.88
C SER A 123 27.20 -21.02 1.46
N ASP A 124 27.21 -22.16 0.78
CA ASP A 124 27.51 -22.25 -0.66
C ASP A 124 26.25 -22.16 -1.53
N ASP A 125 25.04 -22.29 -0.95
CA ASP A 125 23.80 -22.54 -1.71
C ASP A 125 22.53 -21.84 -1.16
N LEU A 126 22.68 -20.96 -0.15
CA LEU A 126 21.60 -20.28 0.58
C LEU A 126 20.67 -21.21 1.39
N ILE A 127 20.87 -22.52 1.34
CA ILE A 127 20.00 -23.51 1.99
C ILE A 127 20.69 -24.11 3.20
N ASN A 128 21.92 -24.55 3.02
CA ASN A 128 22.71 -25.23 4.03
C ASN A 128 23.70 -24.24 4.63
N TRP A 129 23.54 -23.98 5.92
CA TRP A 129 24.32 -22.98 6.64
C TRP A 129 25.17 -23.64 7.73
N THR A 130 26.46 -23.35 7.74
CA THR A 130 27.30 -23.51 8.94
C THR A 130 27.19 -22.25 9.78
N HIS A 131 27.25 -22.37 11.10
CA HIS A 131 27.13 -21.22 12.00
C HIS A 131 28.18 -21.22 13.10
N SER A 132 28.43 -20.04 13.67
CA SER A 132 29.26 -19.83 14.86
C SER A 132 28.73 -18.65 15.68
N VAL A 133 28.66 -18.79 17.00
CA VAL A 133 28.35 -17.68 17.90
C VAL A 133 29.63 -16.88 18.16
N VAL A 134 29.57 -15.58 17.93
CA VAL A 134 30.69 -14.64 18.11
C VAL A 134 30.36 -13.71 19.27
N ASN A 135 30.88 -14.01 20.46
CA ASN A 135 30.70 -13.18 21.65
C ASN A 135 31.83 -12.15 21.77
N VAL A 136 31.52 -10.88 21.52
CA VAL A 136 32.50 -9.77 21.51
C VAL A 136 33.20 -9.63 22.86
N SER A 137 32.46 -9.82 23.97
CA SER A 137 32.99 -9.68 25.32
C SER A 137 34.02 -10.76 25.68
N GLU A 138 33.88 -11.95 25.10
CA GLU A 138 34.78 -13.08 25.33
C GLU A 138 36.01 -13.02 24.41
N LEU A 139 35.81 -12.57 23.16
CA LEU A 139 36.87 -12.50 22.15
C LEU A 139 37.88 -11.38 22.44
N PHE A 140 37.41 -10.23 22.92
CA PHE A 140 38.23 -9.03 23.02
C PHE A 140 38.25 -8.49 24.46
N PRO A 141 39.37 -8.63 25.20
CA PRO A 141 39.48 -8.17 26.58
C PRO A 141 39.13 -6.69 26.79
N ASN A 142 39.42 -5.83 25.79
CA ASN A 142 39.11 -4.41 25.81
C ASN A 142 37.59 -4.11 25.77
N PHE A 143 36.77 -5.10 25.40
CA PHE A 143 35.31 -5.00 25.29
C PHE A 143 34.58 -5.97 26.21
N HIS A 144 35.24 -6.48 27.26
CA HIS A 144 34.66 -7.48 28.18
C HIS A 144 33.38 -7.01 28.91
N ASP A 145 33.16 -5.70 29.02
CA ASP A 145 32.02 -5.07 29.69
C ASP A 145 30.99 -4.47 28.71
N VAL A 146 31.10 -4.78 27.41
CA VAL A 146 30.10 -4.42 26.39
C VAL A 146 28.71 -4.86 26.83
N ARG A 147 27.70 -4.00 26.62
CA ARG A 147 26.32 -4.25 27.05
C ARG A 147 25.39 -4.68 25.93
N ARG A 148 25.67 -4.26 24.70
CA ARG A 148 24.82 -4.47 23.52
C ARG A 148 25.66 -4.65 22.27
N VAL A 149 25.28 -5.61 21.41
CA VAL A 149 25.87 -5.88 20.10
C VAL A 149 24.73 -6.17 19.11
N TRP A 150 24.31 -5.17 18.36
CA TRP A 150 23.05 -5.20 17.59
C TRP A 150 23.22 -4.93 16.12
N ALA A 151 22.26 -5.43 15.34
CA ALA A 151 22.11 -5.18 13.91
C ALA A 151 23.43 -5.31 13.14
N PRO A 152 24.13 -6.47 13.23
CA PRO A 152 25.33 -6.66 12.47
C PRO A 152 25.00 -6.69 10.97
N GLN A 153 25.88 -6.11 10.18
CA GLN A 153 25.85 -6.14 8.73
C GLN A 153 27.25 -6.46 8.20
N SER A 154 27.34 -6.79 6.92
CA SER A 154 28.58 -7.27 6.30
C SER A 154 28.85 -6.61 4.95
N TYR A 155 30.11 -6.31 4.66
CA TYR A 155 30.57 -5.75 3.40
C TYR A 155 31.89 -6.42 3.00
N PHE A 156 32.08 -6.77 1.72
CA PHE A 156 33.35 -7.30 1.26
C PHE A 156 34.31 -6.15 0.94
N ASP A 157 35.35 -5.98 1.77
CA ASP A 157 36.39 -4.97 1.56
C ASP A 157 37.36 -5.46 0.48
N GLU A 158 37.32 -4.82 -0.69
CA GLU A 158 38.17 -5.19 -1.81
C GLU A 158 39.66 -4.85 -1.59
N GLU A 159 39.98 -3.88 -0.72
CA GLU A 159 41.35 -3.47 -0.42
C GLU A 159 42.04 -4.48 0.51
N GLU A 160 41.31 -4.97 1.51
CA GLU A 160 41.79 -5.98 2.47
C GLU A 160 41.56 -7.42 1.99
N GLY A 161 40.68 -7.63 1.00
CA GLY A 161 40.29 -8.95 0.51
C GLY A 161 39.52 -9.77 1.55
N LYS A 162 38.77 -9.12 2.43
CA LYS A 162 38.11 -9.71 3.60
C LYS A 162 36.69 -9.21 3.76
N ILE A 163 35.90 -9.96 4.52
CA ILE A 163 34.57 -9.51 4.94
C ILE A 163 34.72 -8.63 6.18
N MET A 164 34.36 -7.36 6.03
CA MET A 164 34.14 -6.44 7.13
C MET A 164 32.76 -6.69 7.71
N VAL A 165 32.68 -6.90 9.01
CA VAL A 165 31.42 -6.96 9.76
C VAL A 165 31.32 -5.69 10.60
N TYR A 166 30.21 -4.98 10.49
CA TYR A 166 29.95 -3.75 11.20
C TYR A 166 28.63 -3.85 11.95
N PHE A 167 28.58 -3.29 13.16
CA PHE A 167 27.49 -3.53 14.10
C PHE A 167 27.40 -2.41 15.12
N SER A 168 26.21 -2.26 15.69
CA SER A 168 25.94 -1.27 16.74
C SER A 168 26.38 -1.82 18.09
N MET A 169 27.12 -1.04 18.86
CA MET A 169 27.67 -1.50 20.14
C MET A 169 27.54 -0.43 21.23
N LEU A 170 27.14 -0.86 22.43
CA LEU A 170 27.13 -0.02 23.64
C LEU A 170 28.20 -0.45 24.63
N GLN A 171 29.18 0.43 24.84
CA GLN A 171 30.11 0.33 25.97
C GLN A 171 29.55 1.04 27.21
N PRO A 172 29.93 0.62 28.43
CA PRO A 172 29.46 1.25 29.67
C PRO A 172 29.71 2.76 29.71
N GLY A 173 28.67 3.52 30.01
CA GLY A 173 28.75 4.99 30.12
C GLY A 173 28.80 5.74 28.79
N GLY A 174 28.72 5.04 27.66
CA GLY A 174 28.70 5.61 26.32
C GLY A 174 27.30 5.64 25.67
N TYR A 175 27.32 5.69 24.35
CA TYR A 175 26.17 5.67 23.44
C TYR A 175 26.23 4.43 22.56
N ASP A 176 25.09 3.99 22.02
CA ASP A 176 25.07 2.98 20.95
C ASP A 176 25.60 3.62 19.67
N ILE A 177 26.73 3.13 19.18
CA ILE A 177 27.42 3.65 18.00
C ILE A 177 27.95 2.50 17.15
N ILE A 178 28.28 2.78 15.91
CA ILE A 178 28.66 1.76 14.92
C ILE A 178 30.16 1.47 14.98
N TYR A 179 30.50 0.20 15.14
CA TYR A 179 31.85 -0.35 15.06
C TYR A 179 32.00 -1.26 13.84
N TYR A 180 33.24 -1.54 13.45
CA TYR A 180 33.57 -2.58 12.48
C TYR A 180 34.74 -3.45 12.95
N ALA A 181 34.79 -4.68 12.46
CA ALA A 181 35.88 -5.62 12.59
C ALA A 181 35.91 -6.56 11.37
N TYR A 182 37.06 -7.16 11.07
CA TYR A 182 37.17 -8.16 10.00
C TYR A 182 36.91 -9.57 10.53
N ALA A 183 36.15 -10.33 9.76
CA ALA A 183 35.96 -11.76 9.98
C ALA A 183 37.21 -12.55 9.59
N ASN A 184 37.46 -13.66 10.28
CA ASN A 184 38.47 -14.63 9.87
C ASN A 184 38.08 -15.35 8.56
N GLU A 185 39.05 -15.98 7.90
CA GLU A 185 38.84 -16.65 6.59
C GLU A 185 37.73 -17.72 6.60
N ASP A 186 37.62 -18.47 7.71
CA ASP A 186 36.59 -19.49 7.88
C ASP A 186 35.18 -18.91 8.14
N PHE A 187 35.09 -17.62 8.43
CA PHE A 187 33.86 -16.91 8.83
C PHE A 187 33.19 -17.51 10.08
N THR A 188 34.01 -17.82 11.08
CA THR A 188 33.59 -18.41 12.36
C THR A 188 33.83 -17.46 13.54
N SER A 189 34.58 -16.38 13.33
CA SER A 189 34.97 -15.42 14.37
C SER A 189 35.38 -14.09 13.76
N LEU A 190 35.59 -13.08 14.60
CA LEU A 190 36.30 -11.85 14.25
C LEU A 190 37.80 -12.04 14.52
N GLU A 191 38.65 -11.53 13.64
CA GLU A 191 40.12 -11.60 13.77
C GLU A 191 40.78 -10.25 14.13
N THR A 192 40.04 -9.16 14.04
CA THR A 192 40.52 -7.83 14.47
C THR A 192 39.66 -7.28 15.60
N GLU A 193 40.28 -6.55 16.53
CA GLU A 193 39.54 -5.80 17.55
C GLU A 193 38.57 -4.78 16.90
N PRO A 194 37.34 -4.63 17.44
CA PRO A 194 36.38 -3.64 16.98
C PRO A 194 36.93 -2.21 17.01
N LYS A 195 36.71 -1.48 15.92
CA LYS A 195 37.04 -0.06 15.79
C LYS A 195 35.79 0.73 15.46
N GLN A 196 35.66 1.92 16.03
CA GLN A 196 34.52 2.80 15.71
C GLN A 196 34.55 3.17 14.23
N LEU A 197 33.45 2.92 13.52
CA LEU A 197 33.32 3.17 12.09
C LEU A 197 32.91 4.61 11.80
N PHE A 198 31.93 5.12 12.56
CA PHE A 198 31.35 6.44 12.35
C PHE A 198 31.40 7.28 13.61
N PHE A 199 31.83 8.53 13.45
CA PHE A 199 31.94 9.53 14.51
C PHE A 199 30.87 10.59 14.31
N HIS A 200 29.74 10.46 15.02
CA HIS A 200 28.67 11.45 14.96
C HIS A 200 29.22 12.84 15.37
N PRO A 201 28.99 13.92 14.60
CA PRO A 201 29.59 15.24 14.86
C PRO A 201 29.31 15.80 16.26
N GLU A 202 28.17 15.40 16.84
CA GLU A 202 27.72 15.81 18.17
C GLU A 202 27.88 14.73 19.26
N ASN A 203 28.60 13.64 18.99
CA ASN A 203 28.78 12.51 19.93
C ASN A 203 27.44 11.95 20.47
N ARG A 204 26.56 11.52 19.57
CA ARG A 204 25.25 10.96 19.91
C ARG A 204 25.08 9.55 19.34
N SER A 205 24.05 8.84 19.81
CA SER A 205 23.76 7.46 19.39
C SER A 205 23.38 7.34 17.91
N CYS A 206 23.98 6.37 17.23
CA CYS A 206 23.65 5.99 15.85
C CYS A 206 23.77 4.48 15.72
N ILE A 207 22.74 3.83 15.18
CA ILE A 207 22.64 2.37 15.10
C ILE A 207 22.14 1.93 13.72
N ASP A 208 22.02 0.63 13.52
CA ASP A 208 21.44 0.00 12.33
C ASP A 208 22.06 0.53 11.03
N GLY A 209 23.39 0.46 10.96
CA GLY A 209 24.14 0.94 9.81
C GLY A 209 23.93 0.06 8.60
N ASP A 210 23.81 0.64 7.41
CA ASP A 210 23.80 -0.05 6.11
C ASP A 210 24.65 0.69 5.08
N ILE A 211 25.59 -0.02 4.42
CA ILE A 211 26.59 0.57 3.53
C ILE A 211 26.37 0.14 2.09
N VAL A 212 26.18 1.13 1.22
CA VAL A 212 26.17 0.94 -0.23
C VAL A 212 27.24 1.78 -0.91
N LYS A 213 27.90 1.22 -1.94
CA LYS A 213 28.87 1.93 -2.77
C LYS A 213 28.20 2.48 -4.02
N LYS A 214 28.30 3.80 -4.24
CA LYS A 214 27.78 4.48 -5.43
C LYS A 214 28.76 5.57 -5.87
N ASP A 215 28.99 5.68 -7.17
CA ASP A 215 29.86 6.71 -7.78
C ASP A 215 31.27 6.79 -7.16
N GLY A 216 31.80 5.65 -6.69
CA GLY A 216 33.12 5.56 -6.05
C GLY A 216 33.14 5.93 -4.56
N GLN A 217 32.01 6.30 -3.96
CA GLN A 217 31.88 6.65 -2.55
C GLN A 217 31.06 5.62 -1.78
N TYR A 218 31.35 5.49 -0.49
CA TYR A 218 30.61 4.68 0.47
C TYR A 218 29.55 5.54 1.15
N HIS A 219 28.30 5.11 1.08
CA HIS A 219 27.16 5.75 1.73
C HIS A 219 26.70 4.86 2.89
N LEU A 220 26.97 5.31 4.11
CA LEU A 220 26.48 4.69 5.34
C LEU A 220 25.13 5.31 5.71
N PHE A 221 24.05 4.57 5.54
CA PHE A 221 22.74 4.86 6.11
C PHE A 221 22.72 4.40 7.56
N PHE A 222 22.07 5.14 8.45
CA PHE A 222 22.00 4.78 9.86
C PHE A 222 20.77 5.40 10.53
N LYS A 223 20.29 4.74 11.57
CA LYS A 223 19.24 5.23 12.46
C LYS A 223 19.81 6.15 13.54
N THR A 224 19.18 7.29 13.76
CA THR A 224 19.42 8.12 14.96
C THR A 224 18.61 7.59 16.14
N GLU A 225 19.21 7.49 17.33
CA GLU A 225 18.56 6.88 18.50
C GLU A 225 18.43 7.86 19.67
N GLY A 226 17.20 8.22 20.03
CA GLY A 226 16.91 9.08 21.20
C GLY A 226 17.06 10.58 20.95
N HIS A 227 17.23 11.03 19.70
CA HIS A 227 17.34 12.44 19.35
C HIS A 227 16.87 12.69 17.90
N GLY A 228 15.58 12.42 17.70
CA GLY A 228 14.99 12.16 16.40
C GLY A 228 15.25 10.70 16.04
N ASN A 229 14.22 9.99 15.61
CA ASN A 229 14.25 8.54 15.41
C ASN A 229 14.00 8.24 13.93
N GLY A 230 14.99 8.55 13.09
CA GLY A 230 14.87 8.47 11.64
C GLY A 230 16.16 7.99 10.99
N ILE A 231 16.11 7.85 9.65
CA ILE A 231 17.27 7.42 8.87
C ILE A 231 18.00 8.66 8.35
N LYS A 232 19.31 8.73 8.62
CA LYS A 232 20.24 9.68 8.02
C LYS A 232 21.32 8.93 7.26
N LYS A 233 22.20 9.66 6.58
CA LYS A 233 23.38 9.08 5.95
C LYS A 233 24.66 9.85 6.22
N ALA A 234 25.78 9.17 6.11
CA ALA A 234 27.11 9.73 6.02
C ALA A 234 27.85 9.19 4.79
N VAL A 235 28.76 9.97 4.23
CA VAL A 235 29.46 9.63 2.98
C VAL A 235 30.97 9.68 3.17
N SER A 236 31.69 8.72 2.61
CA SER A 236 33.16 8.68 2.60
C SER A 236 33.72 8.16 1.29
N ASP A 237 34.96 8.56 0.97
CA ASP A 237 35.77 7.96 -0.09
C ASP A 237 36.47 6.66 0.36
N ARG A 238 36.41 6.32 1.66
CA ARG A 238 37.04 5.14 2.26
C ARG A 238 36.00 4.35 3.07
N LEU A 239 36.07 3.02 2.98
CA LEU A 239 35.08 2.14 3.64
C LEU A 239 35.07 2.29 5.16
N THR A 240 36.23 2.50 5.79
CA THR A 240 36.42 2.34 7.25
C THR A 240 36.66 3.65 8.01
N GLU A 241 36.71 4.79 7.34
CA GLU A 241 37.00 6.09 7.96
C GLU A 241 36.50 7.25 7.09
N GLY A 242 36.51 8.48 7.63
CA GLY A 242 36.27 9.70 6.84
C GLY A 242 34.82 10.04 6.53
N TYR A 243 33.86 9.32 7.12
CA TYR A 243 32.42 9.56 6.94
C TYR A 243 32.00 10.97 7.37
N VAL A 244 31.42 11.72 6.45
CA VAL A 244 30.82 13.04 6.69
C VAL A 244 29.30 12.93 6.68
N MET A 245 28.67 13.30 7.79
CA MET A 245 27.22 13.21 7.97
C MET A 245 26.48 14.25 7.12
N HIS A 246 25.37 13.83 6.51
CA HIS A 246 24.37 14.70 5.92
C HIS A 246 23.22 14.87 6.91
N ASP A 247 22.93 16.12 7.30
CA ASP A 247 21.95 16.42 8.37
C ASP A 247 20.51 16.51 7.83
N GLU A 248 20.10 15.49 7.08
CA GLU A 248 18.77 15.38 6.47
C GLU A 248 18.20 13.99 6.78
N TYR A 249 16.94 13.96 7.21
CA TYR A 249 16.19 12.72 7.39
C TYR A 249 15.70 12.24 6.02
N LEU A 250 15.91 10.95 5.74
CA LEU A 250 15.63 10.35 4.44
C LEU A 250 14.29 9.60 4.42
N GLN A 251 13.74 9.26 5.58
CA GLN A 251 12.42 8.64 5.67
C GLN A 251 11.32 9.62 5.25
N GLN A 252 10.29 9.10 4.59
CA GLN A 252 9.14 9.85 4.09
C GLN A 252 7.92 9.76 5.03
N THR A 253 8.19 9.50 6.32
CA THR A 253 7.21 9.44 7.39
C THR A 253 7.67 10.25 8.60
N ASN A 254 6.73 10.77 9.38
CA ASN A 254 7.00 11.43 10.65
C ASN A 254 7.11 10.45 11.83
N GLU A 255 6.85 9.17 11.58
CA GLU A 255 6.95 8.12 12.59
C GLU A 255 8.39 7.65 12.78
N ALA A 256 8.62 6.99 13.91
CA ALA A 256 9.92 6.44 14.21
C ALA A 256 10.20 5.21 13.33
N VAL A 257 11.41 5.14 12.78
CA VAL A 257 11.83 4.09 11.84
C VAL A 257 13.18 3.48 12.22
N GLU A 258 13.43 2.26 11.76
CA GLU A 258 14.69 1.55 11.99
C GLU A 258 15.03 0.54 10.89
N GLY A 259 16.21 -0.09 11.00
CA GLY A 259 16.60 -1.21 10.15
C GLY A 259 16.60 -0.91 8.65
N SER A 260 17.31 0.14 8.24
CA SER A 260 17.42 0.50 6.83
C SER A 260 18.10 -0.60 6.01
N CYS A 261 17.57 -0.86 4.83
CA CYS A 261 18.22 -1.66 3.80
C CYS A 261 18.15 -0.92 2.45
N VAL A 262 19.29 -0.80 1.79
CA VAL A 262 19.46 -0.14 0.50
C VAL A 262 19.98 -1.14 -0.52
N PHE A 263 19.18 -1.42 -1.55
CA PHE A 263 19.56 -2.32 -2.63
C PHE A 263 19.28 -1.71 -4.01
N LYS A 264 20.03 -2.17 -5.02
CA LYS A 264 19.91 -1.68 -6.40
C LYS A 264 18.97 -2.58 -7.20
N LEU A 265 18.11 -1.97 -8.02
CA LEU A 265 17.28 -2.71 -8.97
C LEU A 265 18.15 -3.33 -10.10
N ILE A 266 17.85 -4.57 -10.49
CA ILE A 266 18.58 -5.33 -11.52
C ILE A 266 18.42 -4.59 -12.84
N ASP A 267 19.52 -4.42 -13.57
CA ASP A 267 19.57 -3.72 -14.86
C ASP A 267 19.00 -2.27 -14.83
N SER A 268 18.99 -1.62 -13.65
CA SER A 268 18.49 -0.26 -13.45
C SER A 268 19.47 0.57 -12.62
N ASP A 269 19.41 1.91 -12.68
CA ASP A 269 20.15 2.82 -11.78
C ASP A 269 19.35 3.24 -10.53
N THR A 270 18.14 2.71 -10.39
CA THR A 270 17.28 2.93 -9.23
C THR A 270 17.73 2.08 -8.04
N TYR A 271 17.74 2.71 -6.88
CA TYR A 271 17.92 2.10 -5.57
C TYR A 271 16.62 2.15 -4.79
N ILE A 272 16.36 1.09 -4.05
CA ILE A 272 15.29 1.03 -3.06
C ILE A 272 15.92 1.28 -1.70
N LEU A 273 15.35 2.20 -0.92
CA LEU A 273 15.58 2.32 0.52
C LEU A 273 14.29 1.85 1.20
N MET A 274 14.41 0.79 1.99
CA MET A 274 13.32 0.27 2.80
C MET A 274 13.69 0.33 4.30
N TYR A 275 12.71 0.58 5.15
CA TYR A 275 12.88 0.66 6.61
C TYR A 275 11.61 0.26 7.35
N ASP A 276 11.81 -0.22 8.58
CA ASP A 276 10.75 -0.69 9.48
C ASP A 276 10.13 0.48 10.24
N VAL A 277 8.84 0.77 9.96
CA VAL A 277 8.00 1.69 10.73
C VAL A 277 7.45 0.93 11.94
N TYR A 278 8.34 0.62 12.87
CA TYR A 278 8.13 -0.39 13.90
C TYR A 278 6.92 -0.14 14.83
N ILE A 279 6.46 1.10 14.96
CA ILE A 279 5.26 1.46 15.72
C ILE A 279 3.99 0.96 15.02
N ARG A 280 3.98 0.99 13.69
CA ARG A 280 2.89 0.46 12.84
C ARG A 280 3.03 -1.04 12.55
N GLY A 281 4.23 -1.59 12.70
CA GLY A 281 4.51 -2.98 12.32
C GLY A 281 4.44 -3.18 10.80
N GLU A 282 4.90 -2.18 10.05
CA GLU A 282 4.89 -2.15 8.59
C GLU A 282 6.21 -1.60 8.08
N TYR A 283 6.59 -2.02 6.88
CA TYR A 283 7.69 -1.41 6.15
C TYR A 283 7.19 -0.24 5.30
N GLN A 284 8.06 0.75 5.10
CA GLN A 284 7.90 1.71 4.03
C GLN A 284 9.04 1.52 3.01
N PHE A 285 8.67 1.52 1.74
CA PHE A 285 9.57 1.41 0.60
C PHE A 285 9.63 2.75 -0.11
N THR A 286 10.84 3.14 -0.45
CA THR A 286 11.11 4.35 -1.21
C THR A 286 12.11 4.06 -2.32
N GLN A 287 12.05 4.82 -3.40
CA GLN A 287 13.01 4.72 -4.50
C GLN A 287 13.81 6.00 -4.72
N SER A 288 15.04 5.87 -5.21
CA SER A 288 15.93 6.98 -5.56
C SER A 288 16.96 6.58 -6.62
N THR A 289 17.36 7.51 -7.48
CA THR A 289 18.50 7.33 -8.40
C THR A 289 19.78 8.01 -7.92
N ASP A 290 19.69 8.87 -6.89
CA ASP A 290 20.80 9.71 -6.40
C ASP A 290 21.12 9.49 -4.91
N LEU A 291 20.38 8.60 -4.25
CA LEU A 291 20.45 8.30 -2.81
C LEU A 291 20.17 9.53 -1.92
N LYS A 292 19.59 10.60 -2.45
CA LYS A 292 19.27 11.85 -1.73
C LYS A 292 17.77 12.11 -1.73
N ASN A 293 17.16 12.06 -2.90
CA ASN A 293 15.73 12.31 -3.08
C ASN A 293 15.01 10.97 -3.15
N PHE A 294 14.16 10.69 -2.17
CA PHE A 294 13.41 9.44 -2.05
C PHE A 294 11.92 9.70 -2.26
N THR A 295 11.27 8.84 -3.04
CA THR A 295 9.81 8.89 -3.27
C THR A 295 9.19 7.60 -2.74
N VAL A 296 8.08 7.70 -2.01
CA VAL A 296 7.32 6.57 -1.49
C VAL A 296 6.74 5.75 -2.64
N ILE A 297 6.86 4.42 -2.54
CA ILE A 297 6.34 3.45 -3.51
C ILE A 297 5.52 2.35 -2.85
N ASP A 298 5.00 2.59 -1.63
CA ASP A 298 4.26 1.57 -0.86
C ASP A 298 3.10 0.95 -1.67
N ASP A 299 2.43 1.74 -2.51
CA ASP A 299 1.31 1.28 -3.35
C ASP A 299 1.76 0.40 -4.55
N GLU A 300 3.06 0.35 -4.85
CA GLU A 300 3.66 -0.53 -5.86
C GLU A 300 4.17 -1.85 -5.25
N ILE A 301 4.28 -1.93 -3.92
CA ILE A 301 4.83 -3.09 -3.22
C ILE A 301 3.72 -4.06 -2.81
N SER A 302 3.94 -5.35 -3.08
CA SER A 302 3.06 -6.43 -2.64
C SER A 302 3.83 -7.46 -1.83
N MET A 303 3.29 -7.81 -0.66
CA MET A 303 3.85 -8.83 0.23
C MET A 303 2.73 -9.66 0.85
N ASN A 304 2.88 -10.99 0.88
CA ASN A 304 1.97 -11.89 1.62
C ASN A 304 2.42 -12.15 3.08
N PHE A 305 3.28 -11.30 3.62
CA PHE A 305 3.90 -11.41 4.94
C PHE A 305 4.21 -10.02 5.52
N ARG A 306 4.55 -9.97 6.81
CA ARG A 306 4.96 -8.73 7.50
C ARG A 306 6.38 -8.89 8.04
N PRO A 307 7.40 -8.39 7.33
CA PRO A 307 8.77 -8.47 7.79
C PRO A 307 9.07 -7.41 8.85
N ARG A 308 10.17 -7.64 9.57
CA ARG A 308 10.91 -6.71 10.44
C ARG A 308 12.38 -6.77 10.00
N HIS A 309 13.12 -5.70 10.29
CA HIS A 309 14.55 -5.45 9.96
C HIS A 309 15.27 -6.64 9.27
N GLY A 310 15.62 -6.47 8.00
CA GLY A 310 16.25 -7.50 7.17
C GLY A 310 16.86 -6.94 5.89
N THR A 311 17.38 -7.80 5.02
CA THR A 311 18.18 -7.43 3.85
C THR A 311 17.70 -8.10 2.57
N VAL A 312 17.76 -7.37 1.45
CA VAL A 312 17.45 -7.86 0.10
C VAL A 312 18.70 -7.95 -0.75
N ILE A 313 18.94 -9.11 -1.38
CA ILE A 313 20.03 -9.30 -2.35
C ILE A 313 19.53 -9.83 -3.69
N PRO A 314 20.19 -9.49 -4.81
CA PRO A 314 19.91 -10.12 -6.08
C PRO A 314 20.44 -11.57 -6.10
N ILE A 315 19.66 -12.45 -6.74
CA ILE A 315 19.95 -13.88 -6.91
C ILE A 315 19.83 -14.30 -8.38
N THR A 316 20.59 -15.33 -8.73
CA THR A 316 20.56 -15.94 -10.07
C THR A 316 19.37 -16.88 -10.19
N GLN A 317 19.03 -17.24 -11.44
CA GLN A 317 17.97 -18.20 -11.71
C GLN A 317 18.20 -19.56 -11.02
N ARG A 318 19.45 -20.01 -10.89
CA ARG A 318 19.77 -21.31 -10.27
C ARG A 318 19.54 -21.29 -8.76
N GLU A 319 19.87 -20.19 -8.11
CA GLU A 319 19.65 -20.02 -6.67
C GLU A 319 18.16 -19.89 -6.38
N LEU A 320 17.43 -19.11 -7.18
CA LEU A 320 15.99 -19.03 -7.11
C LEU A 320 15.34 -20.42 -7.24
N GLU A 321 15.72 -21.20 -8.27
CA GLU A 321 15.21 -22.57 -8.45
C GLU A 321 15.52 -23.45 -7.23
N SER A 322 16.72 -23.35 -6.65
CA SER A 322 17.10 -24.11 -5.45
C SER A 322 16.24 -23.75 -4.23
N LEU A 323 16.05 -22.45 -3.98
CA LEU A 323 15.23 -21.94 -2.88
C LEU A 323 13.76 -22.37 -3.03
N ILE A 324 13.21 -22.23 -4.25
CA ILE A 324 11.85 -22.65 -4.58
C ILE A 324 11.71 -24.16 -4.38
N ASN A 325 12.61 -24.98 -4.91
CA ASN A 325 12.54 -26.44 -4.74
C ASN A 325 12.57 -26.88 -3.28
N LYS A 326 13.26 -26.13 -2.42
CA LYS A 326 13.40 -26.45 -1.00
C LYS A 326 12.18 -26.01 -0.17
N TRP A 327 11.66 -24.80 -0.42
CA TRP A 327 10.70 -24.15 0.47
C TRP A 327 9.47 -23.54 -0.23
N GLY A 328 9.46 -23.50 -1.55
CA GLY A 328 8.34 -22.97 -2.33
C GLY A 328 7.15 -23.93 -2.39
N THR A 329 5.97 -23.38 -2.68
CA THR A 329 4.78 -24.15 -3.03
C THR A 329 4.20 -23.64 -4.34
N ALA A 330 3.63 -24.54 -5.16
CA ALA A 330 2.95 -24.12 -6.38
C ALA A 330 1.71 -23.24 -6.08
N GLY A 331 1.18 -23.30 -4.86
CA GLY A 331 0.08 -22.43 -4.44
C GLY A 331 0.50 -20.98 -4.22
N ASP A 332 1.66 -20.76 -3.61
CA ASP A 332 2.18 -19.41 -3.34
C ASP A 332 2.82 -18.78 -4.57
N LEU A 333 3.53 -19.59 -5.36
CA LEU A 333 4.37 -19.10 -6.45
C LEU A 333 3.68 -19.16 -7.82
N GLY A 334 2.67 -20.01 -7.97
CA GLY A 334 2.08 -20.31 -9.27
C GLY A 334 0.94 -19.38 -9.70
N ILE A 335 0.29 -18.67 -8.77
CA ILE A 335 -0.74 -17.67 -9.07
C ILE A 335 -0.49 -16.42 -8.22
N ALA A 336 -0.17 -15.32 -8.88
CA ALA A 336 -0.05 -13.99 -8.32
C ALA A 336 -1.42 -13.30 -8.25
N SER A 337 -2.10 -13.21 -9.39
CA SER A 337 -3.37 -12.49 -9.54
C SER A 337 -4.28 -13.20 -10.57
N VAL A 338 -5.53 -12.78 -10.62
CA VAL A 338 -6.45 -13.09 -11.72
C VAL A 338 -6.98 -11.78 -12.30
N THR A 339 -6.79 -11.57 -13.60
CA THR A 339 -7.14 -10.33 -14.29
C THR A 339 -8.07 -10.59 -15.46
N GLY A 340 -8.58 -9.52 -16.08
CA GLY A 340 -9.43 -9.59 -17.26
C GLY A 340 -10.36 -8.37 -17.37
N GLU A 341 -10.83 -8.08 -18.58
CA GLU A 341 -11.69 -6.92 -18.87
C GLU A 341 -12.96 -6.89 -18.01
N ASN A 342 -13.55 -8.06 -17.80
CA ASN A 342 -14.76 -8.25 -17.01
C ASN A 342 -14.49 -8.67 -15.56
N VAL A 343 -13.24 -8.87 -15.16
CA VAL A 343 -12.88 -9.27 -13.79
C VAL A 343 -12.78 -8.03 -12.90
N LYS A 344 -13.32 -8.12 -11.69
CA LYS A 344 -13.08 -7.12 -10.64
C LYS A 344 -11.80 -7.51 -9.88
N THR A 345 -10.65 -7.18 -10.46
CA THR A 345 -9.33 -7.67 -10.01
C THR A 345 -9.09 -7.46 -8.51
N ASN A 346 -9.39 -6.27 -7.98
CA ASN A 346 -9.22 -5.96 -6.55
C ASN A 346 -10.02 -6.89 -5.63
N ASN A 347 -11.10 -7.48 -6.16
CA ASN A 347 -12.04 -8.32 -5.42
C ASN A 347 -11.85 -9.83 -5.59
N VAL A 348 -10.84 -10.24 -6.36
CA VAL A 348 -10.45 -11.64 -6.47
C VAL A 348 -9.94 -12.13 -5.11
N VAL A 349 -10.41 -13.29 -4.67
CA VAL A 349 -9.97 -13.92 -3.41
C VAL A 349 -9.23 -15.20 -3.73
N ILE A 350 -7.96 -15.29 -3.32
CA ILE A 350 -7.11 -16.46 -3.54
C ILE A 350 -6.77 -17.09 -2.18
N HIS A 351 -7.39 -18.22 -1.87
CA HIS A 351 -7.07 -19.01 -0.68
C HIS A 351 -6.12 -20.14 -1.06
N ARG A 352 -4.82 -19.87 -0.88
CA ARG A 352 -3.73 -20.77 -1.29
C ARG A 352 -3.68 -22.07 -0.50
N ASP A 353 -3.97 -22.01 0.81
CA ASP A 353 -3.96 -23.19 1.68
C ASP A 353 -5.01 -24.23 1.27
N ASN A 354 -6.27 -23.82 1.16
CA ASN A 354 -7.38 -24.71 0.80
C ASN A 354 -7.55 -24.91 -0.71
N GLY A 355 -6.80 -24.17 -1.54
CA GLY A 355 -6.86 -24.29 -3.00
C GLY A 355 -8.19 -23.82 -3.56
N THR A 356 -8.65 -22.62 -3.20
CA THR A 356 -9.86 -22.01 -3.78
C THR A 356 -9.57 -20.62 -4.32
N ILE A 357 -10.22 -20.27 -5.43
CA ILE A 357 -10.17 -18.93 -6.02
C ILE A 357 -11.60 -18.48 -6.29
N TYR A 358 -11.92 -17.28 -5.86
CA TYR A 358 -13.19 -16.61 -6.16
C TYR A 358 -12.93 -15.41 -7.07
N VAL A 359 -13.53 -15.42 -8.25
CA VAL A 359 -13.34 -14.41 -9.29
C VAL A 359 -14.68 -13.69 -9.52
N PRO A 360 -14.88 -12.51 -8.91
CA PRO A 360 -16.03 -11.67 -9.20
C PRO A 360 -15.88 -11.04 -10.59
N VAL A 361 -16.97 -11.07 -11.36
CA VAL A 361 -17.05 -10.48 -12.70
C VAL A 361 -18.21 -9.50 -12.82
N LYS A 362 -18.11 -8.59 -13.80
CA LYS A 362 -19.12 -7.58 -14.10
C LYS A 362 -20.41 -8.22 -14.63
N TYR A 363 -21.52 -7.49 -14.49
CA TYR A 363 -22.80 -7.84 -15.09
C TYR A 363 -22.66 -8.13 -16.59
N GLY A 364 -23.45 -9.06 -17.11
CA GLY A 364 -23.46 -9.43 -18.53
C GLY A 364 -22.32 -10.36 -18.97
N THR A 365 -21.41 -10.75 -18.06
CA THR A 365 -20.36 -11.74 -18.37
C THR A 365 -20.96 -13.11 -18.66
N ASP A 366 -20.62 -13.72 -19.79
CA ASP A 366 -21.03 -15.09 -20.13
C ASP A 366 -20.25 -16.13 -19.32
N LEU A 367 -20.85 -16.63 -18.24
CA LEU A 367 -20.25 -17.64 -17.38
C LEU A 367 -20.15 -19.03 -18.05
N SER A 368 -20.86 -19.28 -19.15
CA SER A 368 -20.81 -20.56 -19.85
C SER A 368 -19.57 -20.71 -20.75
N SER A 369 -18.89 -19.59 -21.02
CA SER A 369 -17.67 -19.54 -21.83
C SER A 369 -16.74 -18.42 -21.35
N PHE A 370 -16.21 -18.57 -20.15
CA PHE A 370 -15.31 -17.58 -19.53
C PHE A 370 -13.88 -18.11 -19.41
N GLU A 371 -12.90 -17.28 -19.76
CA GLU A 371 -11.47 -17.59 -19.60
C GLU A 371 -10.84 -16.63 -18.57
N PRO A 372 -10.56 -17.08 -17.33
CA PRO A 372 -9.80 -16.28 -16.37
C PRO A 372 -8.35 -16.14 -16.84
N VAL A 373 -7.81 -14.92 -16.77
CA VAL A 373 -6.39 -14.66 -17.03
C VAL A 373 -5.63 -14.75 -15.71
N PHE A 374 -4.79 -15.77 -15.57
CA PHE A 374 -3.94 -15.92 -14.39
C PHE A 374 -2.58 -15.30 -14.66
N GLU A 375 -2.12 -14.47 -13.72
CA GLU A 375 -0.73 -14.02 -13.67
C GLU A 375 0.01 -14.84 -12.62
N SER A 376 1.29 -15.12 -12.85
CA SER A 376 2.11 -15.97 -11.99
C SER A 376 3.38 -15.23 -11.58
N PHE A 377 3.82 -15.37 -10.33
CA PHE A 377 5.08 -14.78 -9.86
C PHE A 377 6.30 -15.36 -10.60
N PHE A 378 6.20 -16.62 -10.99
CA PHE A 378 7.22 -17.36 -11.73
C PHE A 378 6.56 -18.21 -12.81
N ASP A 379 7.30 -18.61 -13.85
CA ASP A 379 6.80 -19.43 -14.96
C ASP A 379 5.98 -20.64 -14.48
N ALA A 380 4.65 -20.50 -14.52
CA ALA A 380 3.70 -21.51 -14.07
C ALA A 380 2.85 -21.99 -15.26
N ARG A 381 2.62 -23.29 -15.32
CA ARG A 381 1.68 -23.89 -16.27
C ARG A 381 0.37 -24.13 -15.57
N ILE A 382 -0.68 -23.45 -16.00
CA ILE A 382 -2.02 -23.52 -15.43
C ILE A 382 -2.96 -24.22 -16.42
N ARG A 383 -3.74 -25.20 -15.94
CA ARG A 383 -4.67 -26.01 -16.75
C ARG A 383 -6.00 -26.18 -16.04
N PRO A 384 -7.16 -26.28 -16.73
CA PRO A 384 -7.32 -26.23 -18.18
C PRO A 384 -6.95 -24.86 -18.78
N THR A 385 -6.77 -24.81 -20.10
CA THR A 385 -6.52 -23.58 -20.86
C THR A 385 -7.72 -23.29 -21.75
N GLY A 386 -7.97 -22.02 -22.08
CA GLY A 386 -9.13 -21.64 -22.89
C GLY A 386 -10.41 -21.47 -22.06
N PRO A 387 -11.51 -21.03 -22.69
CA PRO A 387 -12.78 -20.78 -22.02
C PRO A 387 -13.35 -22.03 -21.33
N GLN A 388 -13.88 -21.85 -20.12
CA GLN A 388 -14.54 -22.87 -19.31
C GLN A 388 -15.98 -22.46 -18.98
N ASP A 389 -16.80 -23.44 -18.59
CA ASP A 389 -18.17 -23.23 -18.12
C ASP A 389 -18.20 -23.18 -16.59
N PHE A 390 -18.37 -21.98 -16.04
CA PHE A 390 -18.55 -21.72 -14.61
C PHE A 390 -20.02 -21.60 -14.20
N SER A 391 -20.96 -21.65 -15.15
CA SER A 391 -22.40 -21.58 -14.85
C SER A 391 -22.90 -22.80 -14.05
N GLN A 392 -22.16 -23.91 -14.12
CA GLN A 392 -22.47 -25.16 -13.43
C GLN A 392 -21.75 -25.32 -12.08
N GLY A 393 -20.91 -24.36 -11.69
CA GLY A 393 -20.15 -24.39 -10.45
C GLY A 393 -18.64 -24.21 -10.64
N PRO A 394 -17.84 -24.50 -9.59
CA PRO A 394 -16.39 -24.30 -9.66
C PRO A 394 -15.70 -25.24 -10.65
N VAL A 395 -14.67 -24.73 -11.33
CA VAL A 395 -13.81 -25.50 -12.23
C VAL A 395 -12.45 -25.73 -11.56
N GLU A 396 -11.97 -26.98 -11.56
CA GLU A 396 -10.66 -27.32 -11.00
C GLU A 396 -9.54 -26.93 -11.97
N TYR A 397 -8.59 -26.13 -11.50
CA TYR A 397 -7.35 -25.79 -12.18
C TYR A 397 -6.14 -26.46 -11.51
N THR A 398 -5.26 -27.05 -12.30
CA THR A 398 -3.96 -27.57 -11.87
C THR A 398 -2.87 -26.55 -12.22
N VAL A 399 -2.13 -26.14 -11.20
CA VAL A 399 -1.01 -25.20 -11.27
C VAL A 399 0.29 -25.96 -11.07
N SER A 400 1.13 -25.95 -12.10
CA SER A 400 2.43 -26.61 -12.11
C SER A 400 3.53 -25.57 -12.20
N VAL A 401 4.39 -25.51 -11.18
CA VAL A 401 5.63 -24.73 -11.19
C VAL A 401 6.80 -25.71 -11.28
N LYS A 402 7.77 -25.45 -12.15
CA LYS A 402 8.91 -26.36 -12.38
C LYS A 402 9.61 -26.68 -11.05
N GLY A 403 9.74 -27.98 -10.75
CA GLY A 403 10.42 -28.47 -9.55
C GLY A 403 9.55 -28.54 -8.29
N LEU A 404 8.30 -28.08 -8.37
CA LEU A 404 7.32 -28.19 -7.29
C LEU A 404 6.26 -29.24 -7.57
N THR A 405 5.65 -29.74 -6.50
CA THR A 405 4.43 -30.55 -6.60
C THR A 405 3.27 -29.68 -7.06
N ASP A 406 2.52 -30.16 -8.05
CA ASP A 406 1.33 -29.48 -8.57
C ASP A 406 0.33 -29.14 -7.45
N LYS A 407 -0.27 -27.95 -7.54
CA LYS A 407 -1.37 -27.52 -6.66
C LYS A 407 -2.66 -27.44 -7.46
N LYS A 408 -3.74 -27.92 -6.87
CA LYS A 408 -5.10 -27.79 -7.43
C LYS A 408 -5.82 -26.62 -6.79
N PHE A 409 -6.56 -25.88 -7.61
CA PHE A 409 -7.42 -24.77 -7.21
C PHE A 409 -8.83 -24.99 -7.76
N ASN A 410 -9.85 -24.92 -6.91
CA ASN A 410 -11.24 -24.82 -7.35
C ASN A 410 -11.57 -23.35 -7.59
N VAL A 411 -11.73 -22.98 -8.85
CA VAL A 411 -11.98 -21.60 -9.29
C VAL A 411 -13.49 -21.42 -9.46
N THR A 412 -14.06 -20.47 -8.73
CA THR A 412 -15.46 -20.05 -8.85
C THR A 412 -15.49 -18.68 -9.51
N VAL A 413 -16.30 -18.53 -10.57
CA VAL A 413 -16.54 -17.24 -11.20
C VAL A 413 -18.00 -16.87 -10.96
N LYS A 414 -18.27 -15.65 -10.49
CA LYS A 414 -19.63 -15.17 -10.22
C LYS A 414 -19.81 -13.72 -10.65
N VAL A 415 -21.00 -13.41 -11.15
CA VAL A 415 -21.42 -12.02 -11.35
C VAL A 415 -21.71 -11.41 -9.99
N ASP A 416 -20.89 -10.43 -9.61
CA ASP A 416 -21.02 -9.65 -8.38
C ASP A 416 -21.11 -8.19 -8.80
N ASN A 417 -22.28 -7.54 -8.66
CA ASN A 417 -22.43 -6.16 -9.13
C ASN A 417 -21.84 -5.14 -8.15
N ASN A 418 -21.54 -5.53 -6.89
CA ASN A 418 -20.73 -4.72 -5.97
C ASN A 418 -19.24 -5.12 -5.99
N PRO A 419 -18.30 -4.16 -5.89
CA PRO A 419 -18.53 -2.71 -5.94
C PRO A 419 -19.00 -2.24 -7.32
N VAL A 420 -19.83 -1.20 -7.38
CA VAL A 420 -20.43 -0.73 -8.64
C VAL A 420 -19.43 -0.01 -9.55
N LEU A 421 -18.37 0.56 -8.96
CA LEU A 421 -17.26 1.18 -9.67
C LEU A 421 -16.01 0.29 -9.55
N THR A 422 -15.19 0.26 -10.62
CA THR A 422 -13.88 -0.40 -10.60
C THR A 422 -12.82 0.59 -10.13
N GLY A 423 -12.05 0.23 -9.09
CA GLY A 423 -11.04 1.09 -8.48
C GLY A 423 -11.46 1.59 -7.10
N TYR A 424 -10.70 2.51 -6.53
CA TYR A 424 -10.95 3.04 -5.20
C TYR A 424 -11.75 4.35 -5.27
N TYR A 425 -13.00 4.27 -4.82
CA TYR A 425 -13.95 5.37 -4.84
C TYR A 425 -14.79 5.33 -3.57
N ALA A 426 -14.87 6.48 -2.92
CA ALA A 426 -15.54 6.62 -1.64
C ALA A 426 -16.56 7.75 -1.68
N ASP A 427 -17.21 7.95 -0.53
CA ASP A 427 -18.12 9.08 -0.27
C ASP A 427 -19.06 9.39 -1.45
N PRO A 428 -19.86 8.39 -1.89
CA PRO A 428 -20.63 8.51 -3.13
C PRO A 428 -21.80 9.47 -2.96
N GLU A 429 -22.03 10.27 -4.00
CA GLU A 429 -23.25 11.07 -4.20
C GLU A 429 -23.93 10.68 -5.52
N ILE A 430 -25.27 10.70 -5.58
CA ILE A 430 -26.00 10.31 -6.80
C ILE A 430 -27.21 11.20 -7.09
N ILE A 431 -27.40 11.54 -8.37
CA ILE A 431 -28.64 12.18 -8.84
C ILE A 431 -29.27 11.40 -9.99
N TRP A 432 -30.58 11.55 -10.14
CA TRP A 432 -31.26 11.37 -11.42
C TRP A 432 -31.34 12.72 -12.13
N SER A 433 -30.82 12.80 -13.36
CA SER A 433 -30.99 13.99 -14.20
C SER A 433 -32.27 13.90 -15.01
N GLU A 434 -33.23 14.79 -14.75
CA GLU A 434 -34.45 14.89 -15.56
C GLU A 434 -34.13 15.32 -16.99
N LYS A 435 -33.16 16.21 -17.18
CA LYS A 435 -32.78 16.68 -18.53
C LYS A 435 -32.18 15.56 -19.37
N HIS A 436 -31.32 14.73 -18.77
CA HIS A 436 -30.55 13.72 -19.49
C HIS A 436 -31.19 12.31 -19.44
N GLN A 437 -32.18 12.10 -18.56
CA GLN A 437 -32.84 10.82 -18.34
C GLN A 437 -31.85 9.71 -17.98
N LYS A 438 -30.91 10.02 -17.08
CA LYS A 438 -29.84 9.13 -16.61
C LYS A 438 -29.45 9.43 -15.16
N PHE A 439 -28.90 8.42 -14.49
CA PHE A 439 -28.23 8.57 -13.20
C PHE A 439 -26.81 9.07 -13.39
N TYR A 440 -26.36 9.90 -12.44
CA TYR A 440 -24.97 10.35 -12.32
C TYR A 440 -24.48 10.17 -10.90
N LEU A 441 -23.34 9.53 -10.73
CA LEU A 441 -22.68 9.18 -9.48
C LEU A 441 -21.35 9.91 -9.36
N TYR A 442 -21.09 10.49 -8.20
CA TYR A 442 -19.96 11.37 -7.91
C TYR A 442 -19.29 10.93 -6.62
N PRO A 443 -18.18 10.19 -6.70
CA PRO A 443 -17.42 9.79 -5.51
C PRO A 443 -16.23 10.73 -5.23
N THR A 444 -15.70 10.65 -4.01
CA THR A 444 -14.29 10.95 -3.72
C THR A 444 -13.39 9.98 -4.50
N SER A 445 -12.36 10.51 -5.17
CA SER A 445 -11.26 9.70 -5.72
C SER A 445 -10.38 9.20 -4.57
N ASP A 446 -10.51 7.92 -4.22
CA ASP A 446 -9.82 7.28 -3.07
C ASP A 446 -8.56 6.51 -3.54
N GLY A 447 -7.87 5.80 -2.65
CA GLY A 447 -6.62 5.09 -2.98
C GLY A 447 -5.37 5.95 -2.85
N TYR A 448 -5.47 7.14 -2.24
CA TYR A 448 -4.34 8.04 -2.00
C TYR A 448 -4.07 8.15 -0.51
N HIS A 449 -2.82 8.00 -0.10
CA HIS A 449 -2.42 8.08 1.31
C HIS A 449 -2.97 9.35 1.98
N GLY A 450 -3.65 9.18 3.12
CA GLY A 450 -4.23 10.28 3.89
C GLY A 450 -5.33 11.06 3.16
N TRP A 451 -6.06 10.41 2.25
CA TRP A 451 -7.11 11.02 1.42
C TRP A 451 -6.58 12.22 0.62
N SER A 452 -5.37 12.10 0.05
CA SER A 452 -4.71 13.22 -0.64
C SER A 452 -5.16 13.45 -2.09
N GLY A 453 -6.14 12.69 -2.58
CA GLY A 453 -6.77 12.91 -3.89
C GLY A 453 -7.21 14.36 -4.06
N ASN A 454 -7.07 14.88 -5.28
CA ASN A 454 -7.22 16.31 -5.60
C ASN A 454 -8.16 16.57 -6.79
N TYR A 455 -8.87 15.55 -7.29
CA TYR A 455 -9.83 15.70 -8.39
C TYR A 455 -11.08 14.86 -8.13
N PHE A 456 -12.19 15.27 -8.75
CA PHE A 456 -13.45 14.55 -8.76
C PHE A 456 -13.77 13.99 -10.15
N LYS A 457 -14.41 12.82 -10.18
CA LYS A 457 -14.95 12.21 -11.41
C LYS A 457 -16.47 12.12 -11.35
N ALA A 458 -17.08 11.93 -12.51
CA ALA A 458 -18.48 11.53 -12.62
C ALA A 458 -18.61 10.18 -13.33
N PHE A 459 -19.62 9.42 -12.95
CA PHE A 459 -20.02 8.18 -13.60
C PHE A 459 -21.48 8.25 -13.98
N SER A 460 -21.86 7.82 -15.18
CA SER A 460 -23.27 7.83 -15.61
C SER A 460 -23.82 6.42 -15.85
N SER A 461 -25.11 6.24 -15.59
CA SER A 461 -25.79 4.96 -15.82
C SER A 461 -27.26 5.16 -16.22
N THR A 462 -27.79 4.23 -17.02
CA THR A 462 -29.23 4.14 -17.32
C THR A 462 -29.94 3.09 -16.47
N ASP A 463 -29.20 2.29 -15.69
CA ASP A 463 -29.75 1.11 -15.03
C ASP A 463 -29.13 0.81 -13.65
N LEU A 464 -28.33 1.72 -13.11
CA LEU A 464 -27.63 1.64 -11.82
C LEU A 464 -26.59 0.51 -11.70
N VAL A 465 -26.35 -0.25 -12.76
CA VAL A 465 -25.41 -1.39 -12.76
C VAL A 465 -24.29 -1.18 -13.77
N ASN A 466 -24.62 -0.72 -14.98
CA ASN A 466 -23.67 -0.44 -16.04
C ASN A 466 -23.29 1.04 -15.98
N TRP A 467 -22.07 1.31 -15.52
CA TRP A 467 -21.54 2.66 -15.31
C TRP A 467 -20.53 3.05 -16.38
N ILE A 468 -20.66 4.26 -16.91
CA ILE A 468 -19.72 4.90 -17.83
C ILE A 468 -18.90 5.91 -17.03
N ASP A 469 -17.58 5.81 -17.07
CA ASP A 469 -16.67 6.84 -16.53
C ASP A 469 -16.68 8.07 -17.45
N GLU A 470 -17.23 9.18 -16.97
CA GLU A 470 -17.33 10.44 -17.72
C GLU A 470 -16.05 11.30 -17.59
N GLY A 471 -15.03 10.82 -16.86
CA GLY A 471 -13.76 11.50 -16.66
C GLY A 471 -13.76 12.48 -15.48
N VAL A 472 -12.70 13.29 -15.42
CA VAL A 472 -12.51 14.32 -14.39
C VAL A 472 -13.42 15.51 -14.67
N ILE A 473 -14.20 15.89 -13.66
CA ILE A 473 -15.20 16.97 -13.76
C ILE A 473 -14.77 18.26 -13.06
N LEU A 474 -13.83 18.16 -12.11
CA LEU A 474 -13.25 19.27 -11.34
C LEU A 474 -11.87 18.82 -10.79
N ASP A 475 -10.82 19.60 -11.04
CA ASP A 475 -9.48 19.40 -10.48
C ASP A 475 -9.15 20.54 -9.52
N LEU A 476 -8.86 20.25 -8.26
CA LEU A 476 -8.63 21.30 -7.27
C LEU A 476 -7.35 22.10 -7.51
N VAL A 477 -6.32 21.51 -8.10
CA VAL A 477 -5.05 22.19 -8.35
C VAL A 477 -5.21 23.19 -9.50
N GLU A 478 -5.96 22.81 -10.53
CA GLU A 478 -6.20 23.65 -11.70
C GLU A 478 -7.36 24.65 -11.49
N ASP A 479 -8.48 24.18 -10.95
CA ASP A 479 -9.76 24.90 -10.96
C ASP A 479 -10.10 25.58 -9.62
N VAL A 480 -9.49 25.17 -8.50
CA VAL A 480 -9.88 25.62 -7.13
C VAL A 480 -8.66 26.16 -6.33
N PRO A 481 -8.10 27.32 -6.71
CA PRO A 481 -6.84 27.82 -6.13
C PRO A 481 -6.91 28.13 -4.63
N TRP A 482 -8.10 28.34 -4.07
CA TRP A 482 -8.27 28.57 -2.63
C TRP A 482 -8.17 27.28 -1.78
N GLY A 483 -8.19 26.10 -2.41
CA GLY A 483 -8.12 24.79 -1.76
C GLY A 483 -7.55 23.69 -2.66
N PRO A 484 -6.27 23.73 -3.07
CA PRO A 484 -5.70 22.83 -4.10
C PRO A 484 -5.32 21.43 -3.57
N ARG A 485 -6.07 20.89 -2.61
CA ARG A 485 -5.81 19.57 -2.00
C ARG A 485 -7.09 19.00 -1.39
N ASN A 486 -7.11 17.67 -1.23
CA ASN A 486 -8.14 16.96 -0.45
C ASN A 486 -9.55 17.18 -1.02
N ALA A 487 -9.79 16.66 -2.22
CA ALA A 487 -11.07 16.62 -2.92
C ALA A 487 -11.96 15.53 -2.31
N TRP A 488 -12.84 15.90 -1.37
CA TRP A 488 -13.66 14.95 -0.62
C TRP A 488 -15.16 15.20 -0.76
N ALA A 489 -15.92 14.10 -0.62
CA ALA A 489 -17.33 14.03 -0.28
C ALA A 489 -18.18 15.10 -0.97
N PRO A 490 -18.51 14.89 -2.25
CA PRO A 490 -19.36 15.82 -2.95
C PRO A 490 -20.85 15.64 -2.62
N ALA A 491 -21.64 16.66 -2.93
CA ALA A 491 -23.10 16.61 -3.01
C ALA A 491 -23.56 17.34 -4.27
N MET A 492 -24.69 16.94 -4.85
CA MET A 492 -25.08 17.40 -6.18
C MET A 492 -26.59 17.62 -6.28
N ILE A 493 -27.00 18.76 -6.86
CA ILE A 493 -28.40 18.98 -7.20
C ILE A 493 -28.60 19.56 -8.61
N GLU A 494 -29.56 18.99 -9.33
CA GLU A 494 -30.08 19.53 -10.59
C GLU A 494 -31.20 20.53 -10.30
N LYS A 495 -31.12 21.74 -10.88
CA LYS A 495 -32.15 22.76 -10.78
C LYS A 495 -32.60 23.23 -12.14
N LYS A 496 -33.91 23.24 -12.35
CA LYS A 496 -34.53 23.89 -13.50
C LYS A 496 -34.70 25.39 -13.23
N MET A 497 -33.89 26.21 -13.89
CA MET A 497 -33.92 27.66 -13.79
C MET A 497 -34.42 28.25 -15.11
N GLY A 498 -35.70 28.61 -15.14
CA GLY A 498 -36.39 29.01 -16.37
C GLY A 498 -36.47 27.86 -17.37
N ASP A 499 -35.99 28.08 -18.59
CA ASP A 499 -35.93 27.07 -19.66
C ASP A 499 -34.62 26.26 -19.66
N THR A 500 -33.72 26.51 -18.69
CA THR A 500 -32.42 25.86 -18.59
C THR A 500 -32.32 24.99 -17.34
N TYR A 501 -31.44 23.98 -17.40
CA TYR A 501 -31.06 23.19 -16.23
C TYR A 501 -29.63 23.58 -15.84
N LYS A 502 -29.42 23.80 -14.54
CA LYS A 502 -28.12 24.05 -13.93
C LYS A 502 -27.83 22.94 -12.91
N TYR A 503 -26.55 22.66 -12.76
CA TYR A 503 -26.01 21.64 -11.88
C TYR A 503 -25.13 22.36 -10.86
N PHE A 504 -25.48 22.26 -9.58
CA PHE A 504 -24.72 22.78 -8.45
C PHE A 504 -24.00 21.64 -7.71
N TYR A 505 -22.67 21.62 -7.80
CA TYR A 505 -21.79 20.61 -7.23
C TYR A 505 -21.11 21.18 -5.99
N TYR A 506 -21.51 20.73 -4.82
CA TYR A 506 -20.90 21.07 -3.54
C TYR A 506 -19.82 20.05 -3.24
N PHE A 507 -18.70 20.49 -2.68
CA PHE A 507 -17.57 19.61 -2.43
C PHE A 507 -16.72 20.10 -1.28
N THR A 508 -15.94 19.21 -0.69
CA THR A 508 -14.93 19.58 0.29
C THR A 508 -13.57 19.74 -0.40
N ALA A 509 -12.89 20.85 -0.11
CA ALA A 509 -11.52 21.13 -0.52
C ALA A 509 -10.74 21.76 0.64
N ALA A 510 -9.58 21.19 0.99
CA ALA A 510 -8.75 21.65 2.11
C ALA A 510 -9.56 21.89 3.42
N GLN A 511 -10.50 20.98 3.73
CA GLN A 511 -11.39 21.03 4.90
C GLN A 511 -12.32 22.26 4.96
N LYS A 512 -12.76 22.74 3.80
CA LYS A 512 -13.79 23.77 3.61
C LYS A 512 -14.74 23.30 2.52
N ILE A 513 -15.94 23.87 2.47
CA ILE A 513 -16.95 23.53 1.48
C ILE A 513 -16.94 24.57 0.36
N GLY A 514 -16.78 24.12 -0.88
CA GLY A 514 -16.94 24.89 -2.10
C GLY A 514 -18.25 24.57 -2.82
N VAL A 515 -18.54 25.34 -3.86
CA VAL A 515 -19.62 25.06 -4.81
C VAL A 515 -19.15 25.42 -6.21
N ALA A 516 -19.38 24.52 -7.17
CA ALA A 516 -19.09 24.73 -8.57
C ALA A 516 -20.35 24.51 -9.41
N VAL A 517 -20.45 25.19 -10.55
CA VAL A 517 -21.67 25.22 -11.37
C VAL A 517 -21.38 24.71 -12.78
N SER A 518 -22.32 23.97 -13.36
CA SER A 518 -22.25 23.49 -14.74
C SER A 518 -23.62 23.51 -15.43
N ASP A 519 -23.62 23.49 -16.76
CA ASP A 519 -24.79 23.25 -17.63
C ASP A 519 -24.99 21.76 -17.98
N HIS A 520 -24.07 20.90 -17.53
CA HIS A 520 -24.05 19.47 -17.76
C HIS A 520 -23.67 18.70 -16.49
N PRO A 521 -24.35 17.58 -16.16
CA PRO A 521 -24.09 16.83 -14.92
C PRO A 521 -22.71 16.17 -14.89
N ALA A 522 -22.12 15.88 -16.06
CA ALA A 522 -20.74 15.40 -16.17
C ALA A 522 -19.70 16.52 -16.32
N GLY A 523 -20.04 17.76 -15.95
CA GLY A 523 -19.12 18.90 -16.03
C GLY A 523 -18.71 19.29 -17.45
N ARG A 524 -17.59 20.02 -17.61
CA ARG A 524 -16.72 20.55 -16.53
C ARG A 524 -17.45 21.55 -15.64
N PHE A 525 -17.15 21.55 -14.35
CA PHE A 525 -17.72 22.49 -13.37
C PHE A 525 -16.81 23.70 -13.18
N GLU A 526 -17.42 24.87 -13.00
CA GLU A 526 -16.73 26.14 -12.71
C GLU A 526 -16.95 26.53 -11.24
N ASP A 527 -15.87 26.56 -10.45
CA ASP A 527 -15.90 26.99 -9.05
C ASP A 527 -16.27 28.48 -8.92
N ILE A 528 -16.96 28.85 -7.86
CA ILE A 528 -17.35 30.25 -7.62
C ILE A 528 -16.18 31.17 -7.21
N GLY A 529 -14.99 30.61 -7.00
CA GLY A 529 -13.74 31.33 -6.74
C GLY A 529 -13.39 31.51 -5.25
N GLU A 530 -14.27 31.10 -4.34
CA GLU A 530 -14.06 31.18 -2.88
C GLU A 530 -14.83 30.07 -2.14
N PRO A 531 -14.41 29.66 -0.93
CA PRO A 531 -15.16 28.69 -0.14
C PRO A 531 -16.53 29.23 0.26
N LEU A 532 -17.57 28.41 0.07
CA LEU A 532 -18.93 28.69 0.55
C LEU A 532 -19.00 28.64 2.08
N ILE A 533 -18.36 27.63 2.69
CA ILE A 533 -18.26 27.45 4.15
C ILE A 533 -16.80 27.20 4.53
N ASP A 534 -16.21 28.14 5.27
CA ASP A 534 -14.89 28.04 5.90
C ASP A 534 -14.91 28.41 7.39
N TRP A 535 -16.10 28.44 7.98
CA TRP A 535 -16.36 28.91 9.34
C TRP A 535 -17.24 27.91 10.10
N LYS A 536 -17.07 27.88 11.43
CA LYS A 536 -17.86 27.05 12.34
C LYS A 536 -19.10 27.80 12.83
N PRO A 537 -20.27 27.14 12.93
CA PRO A 537 -21.43 27.71 13.59
C PRO A 537 -21.13 28.18 15.02
N ASP A 538 -21.90 29.17 15.48
CA ASP A 538 -21.77 29.69 16.83
C ASP A 538 -21.82 28.55 17.87
N ARG A 539 -20.89 28.63 18.84
CA ARG A 539 -20.72 27.65 19.94
C ARG A 539 -20.19 26.27 19.54
N VAL A 540 -19.94 26.01 18.26
CA VAL A 540 -19.13 24.85 17.83
C VAL A 540 -17.64 25.20 18.05
N ARG A 541 -16.87 24.24 18.59
CA ARG A 541 -15.45 24.43 18.97
C ARG A 541 -14.51 23.35 18.44
N GLY A 542 -15.05 22.19 18.06
CA GLY A 542 -14.32 21.09 17.41
C GLY A 542 -15.01 20.70 16.10
N GLY A 543 -14.55 19.61 15.49
CA GLY A 543 -15.09 19.13 14.22
C GLY A 543 -14.57 19.90 12.99
N GLN A 544 -15.09 19.55 11.82
CA GLN A 544 -14.63 20.08 10.53
C GLN A 544 -15.80 20.46 9.61
N GLU A 545 -15.54 21.42 8.71
CA GLU A 545 -16.46 21.91 7.69
C GLU A 545 -16.33 21.05 6.43
N ILE A 546 -16.85 19.82 6.49
CA ILE A 546 -16.78 18.83 5.42
C ILE A 546 -18.14 18.15 5.22
N ASP A 547 -18.21 17.25 4.25
CA ASP A 547 -19.36 16.40 3.95
C ASP A 547 -20.66 17.21 3.76
N PRO A 548 -20.69 18.12 2.76
CA PRO A 548 -21.93 18.79 2.38
C PRO A 548 -22.97 17.77 1.93
N ASP A 549 -24.24 18.09 2.16
CA ASP A 549 -25.40 17.49 1.50
C ASP A 549 -26.39 18.59 1.12
N VAL A 550 -27.06 18.46 -0.03
CA VAL A 550 -27.97 19.46 -0.58
C VAL A 550 -29.33 18.87 -0.88
N PHE A 551 -30.39 19.55 -0.42
CA PHE A 551 -31.74 19.02 -0.50
C PHE A 551 -32.76 20.11 -0.84
N THR A 552 -33.59 19.87 -1.86
CA THR A 552 -34.80 20.66 -2.10
C THR A 552 -35.97 20.07 -1.31
N ASP A 553 -36.55 20.85 -0.41
CA ASP A 553 -37.79 20.47 0.28
C ASP A 553 -38.97 20.44 -0.71
N PRO A 554 -39.59 19.27 -0.98
CA PRO A 554 -40.71 19.17 -1.90
C PRO A 554 -42.01 19.81 -1.36
N VAL A 555 -42.10 20.11 -0.06
CA VAL A 555 -43.26 20.74 0.56
C VAL A 555 -43.22 22.27 0.40
N SER A 556 -42.09 22.90 0.72
CA SER A 556 -41.95 24.36 0.67
C SER A 556 -41.28 24.89 -0.60
N GLY A 557 -40.54 24.05 -1.33
CA GLY A 557 -39.70 24.44 -2.46
C GLY A 557 -38.39 25.14 -2.07
N ASN A 558 -38.09 25.27 -0.76
CA ASN A 558 -36.83 25.84 -0.31
C ASN A 558 -35.69 24.83 -0.43
N ASP A 559 -34.49 25.34 -0.70
CA ASP A 559 -33.27 24.57 -0.76
C ASP A 559 -32.47 24.68 0.54
N TYR A 560 -31.83 23.59 0.93
CA TYR A 560 -31.08 23.47 2.19
C TYR A 560 -29.71 22.86 1.92
N LEU A 561 -28.71 23.35 2.65
CA LEU A 561 -27.38 22.76 2.72
C LEU A 561 -27.15 22.26 4.14
N TYR A 562 -26.68 21.02 4.28
CA TYR A 562 -26.25 20.39 5.53
C TYR A 562 -24.76 20.09 5.46
N TRP A 563 -24.08 20.08 6.61
CA TRP A 563 -22.67 19.72 6.65
C TRP A 563 -22.17 19.38 8.06
N GLY A 564 -21.00 18.74 8.12
CA GLY A 564 -20.14 18.73 9.28
C GLY A 564 -19.61 17.34 9.68
N ASN A 565 -18.40 17.33 10.23
CA ASN A 565 -17.82 16.20 10.96
C ASN A 565 -17.70 16.56 12.45
N GLY A 566 -18.16 15.67 13.33
CA GLY A 566 -18.25 15.86 14.78
C GLY A 566 -19.40 16.77 15.24
N TYR A 567 -20.04 17.47 14.30
CA TYR A 567 -21.29 18.21 14.47
C TYR A 567 -22.11 18.13 13.18
N LEU A 568 -23.43 18.32 13.27
CA LEU A 568 -24.28 18.54 12.11
C LEU A 568 -24.80 19.99 12.14
N ALA A 569 -24.67 20.70 11.03
CA ALA A 569 -25.32 21.98 10.80
C ALA A 569 -26.20 21.91 9.54
N GLY A 570 -27.22 22.78 9.50
CA GLY A 570 -28.04 23.01 8.33
C GLY A 570 -28.35 24.49 8.17
N ALA A 571 -28.55 24.95 6.94
CA ALA A 571 -28.98 26.29 6.60
C ALA A 571 -29.81 26.30 5.32
N LYS A 572 -30.65 27.32 5.14
CA LYS A 572 -31.29 27.57 3.85
C LYS A 572 -30.27 28.09 2.85
N LEU A 573 -30.33 27.57 1.62
CA LEU A 573 -29.69 28.18 0.46
C LEU A 573 -30.54 29.36 -0.02
N ASN A 574 -29.89 30.39 -0.54
CA ASN A 574 -30.55 31.44 -1.29
C ASN A 574 -30.93 30.93 -2.70
N GLU A 575 -31.78 31.66 -3.41
CA GLU A 575 -32.27 31.26 -4.75
C GLU A 575 -31.15 31.08 -5.79
N ASP A 576 -29.97 31.66 -5.57
CA ASP A 576 -28.81 31.52 -6.44
C ASP A 576 -28.08 30.18 -6.29
N MET A 577 -28.40 29.39 -5.26
CA MET A 577 -27.78 28.11 -4.88
C MET A 577 -26.27 28.19 -4.57
N ILE A 578 -25.66 29.37 -4.65
CA ILE A 578 -24.22 29.60 -4.41
C ILE A 578 -23.99 30.48 -3.18
N SER A 579 -25.03 30.74 -2.41
CA SER A 579 -24.94 31.42 -1.12
C SER A 579 -26.00 30.89 -0.14
N ILE A 580 -25.74 31.01 1.17
CA ILE A 580 -26.67 30.60 2.24
C ILE A 580 -27.21 31.79 3.03
N ASP A 581 -28.42 31.65 3.55
CA ASP A 581 -28.96 32.58 4.56
C ASP A 581 -28.35 32.25 5.93
N LYS A 582 -27.28 32.96 6.28
CA LYS A 582 -26.57 32.79 7.56
C LYS A 582 -27.47 32.98 8.80
N SER A 583 -28.60 33.69 8.68
CA SER A 583 -29.53 33.86 9.80
C SER A 583 -30.32 32.57 10.13
N THR A 584 -30.34 31.61 9.21
CA THR A 584 -31.05 30.34 9.36
C THR A 584 -30.19 29.21 9.90
N VAL A 585 -28.87 29.41 10.00
CA VAL A 585 -27.91 28.38 10.40
C VAL A 585 -28.29 27.80 11.75
N LYS A 586 -28.50 26.48 11.77
CA LYS A 586 -28.88 25.72 12.98
C LYS A 586 -27.92 24.55 13.16
N VAL A 587 -27.39 24.39 14.37
CA VAL A 587 -26.69 23.16 14.78
C VAL A 587 -27.74 22.13 15.17
N MET A 588 -27.68 20.97 14.55
CA MET A 588 -28.70 19.92 14.60
C MET A 588 -28.12 18.55 14.95
N THR A 589 -26.93 18.48 15.55
CA THR A 589 -26.28 17.20 15.91
C THR A 589 -27.22 16.26 16.67
N PRO A 590 -27.46 15.02 16.20
CA PRO A 590 -28.31 14.06 16.88
C PRO A 590 -27.88 13.80 18.33
N VAL A 591 -28.84 13.88 19.26
CA VAL A 591 -28.58 13.73 20.71
C VAL A 591 -28.18 12.32 21.14
N CYS A 592 -28.31 11.33 20.27
CA CYS A 592 -27.91 9.94 20.54
C CYS A 592 -26.38 9.74 20.62
N GLY A 593 -25.59 10.75 20.25
CA GLY A 593 -24.13 10.72 20.40
C GLY A 593 -23.40 9.82 19.40
N THR A 594 -24.07 9.38 18.33
CA THR A 594 -23.49 8.48 17.31
C THR A 594 -23.09 9.20 16.02
N PHE A 595 -23.38 10.50 15.91
CA PHE A 595 -23.03 11.27 14.71
C PHE A 595 -21.51 11.42 14.57
N ARG A 596 -20.96 10.95 13.45
CA ARG A 596 -19.62 11.30 13.00
C ARG A 596 -19.66 12.32 11.87
N GLU A 597 -20.20 11.95 10.72
CA GLU A 597 -20.08 12.68 9.45
C GLU A 597 -21.02 12.06 8.37
N GLY A 598 -20.88 12.47 7.10
CA GLY A 598 -21.57 11.89 5.95
C GLY A 598 -23.10 11.97 6.08
N ILE A 599 -23.63 13.19 6.24
CA ILE A 599 -25.07 13.43 6.32
C ILE A 599 -25.72 13.22 4.95
N GLU A 600 -26.92 12.64 4.94
CA GLU A 600 -27.75 12.47 3.74
C GLU A 600 -29.22 12.74 4.09
N VAL A 601 -29.91 13.54 3.29
CA VAL A 601 -31.29 13.96 3.55
C VAL A 601 -32.21 13.67 2.36
N PHE A 602 -33.26 12.89 2.61
CA PHE A 602 -34.32 12.65 1.63
C PHE A 602 -35.72 12.74 2.22
N TYR A 603 -36.72 12.90 1.35
CA TYR A 603 -38.13 12.99 1.74
C TYR A 603 -38.94 11.82 1.19
N ARG A 604 -39.74 11.20 2.05
CA ARG A 604 -40.67 10.13 1.66
C ARG A 604 -41.93 10.18 2.52
N ASN A 605 -43.10 10.12 1.86
CA ASN A 605 -44.42 9.97 2.50
C ASN A 605 -44.68 10.91 3.69
N GLY A 606 -44.36 12.20 3.55
CA GLY A 606 -44.64 13.18 4.60
C GLY A 606 -43.53 13.35 5.65
N LYS A 607 -42.41 12.64 5.52
CA LYS A 607 -41.31 12.63 6.50
C LYS A 607 -39.97 12.93 5.83
N TYR A 608 -39.12 13.62 6.57
CA TYR A 608 -37.72 13.86 6.23
C TYR A 608 -36.87 12.82 6.93
N TYR A 609 -35.98 12.18 6.21
CA TYR A 609 -35.04 11.18 6.72
C TYR A 609 -33.64 11.79 6.70
N PHE A 610 -32.91 11.64 7.80
CA PHE A 610 -31.54 12.12 7.97
C PHE A 610 -30.67 10.92 8.27
N LEU A 611 -29.79 10.54 7.35
CA LEU A 611 -28.84 9.45 7.51
C LEU A 611 -27.47 10.03 7.86
N TRP A 612 -26.68 9.33 8.66
CA TRP A 612 -25.31 9.72 8.98
C TRP A 612 -24.45 8.51 9.28
N SER A 613 -23.14 8.69 9.21
CA SER A 613 -22.18 7.66 9.59
C SER A 613 -21.78 7.74 11.06
N GLU A 614 -21.67 6.58 11.70
CA GLU A 614 -21.10 6.38 13.05
C GLU A 614 -19.72 5.73 12.92
N ASN A 615 -18.82 6.07 13.85
CA ASN A 615 -17.40 5.66 13.92
C ASN A 615 -16.52 6.35 12.86
N ASP A 616 -15.23 6.02 12.86
CA ASP A 616 -14.24 6.57 11.92
C ASP A 616 -14.20 5.71 10.66
N THR A 617 -14.04 6.30 9.47
CA THR A 617 -13.97 5.53 8.21
C THR A 617 -12.86 4.47 8.21
N ARG A 618 -11.79 4.63 9.02
CA ARG A 618 -10.72 3.61 9.20
C ARG A 618 -11.11 2.45 10.12
N SER A 619 -12.31 2.46 10.70
CA SER A 619 -12.82 1.39 11.54
C SER A 619 -13.65 0.40 10.72
N GLU A 620 -13.44 -0.90 10.94
CA GLU A 620 -14.34 -1.93 10.39
C GLU A 620 -15.80 -1.77 10.84
N ASP A 621 -16.05 -1.04 11.94
CA ASP A 621 -17.36 -0.73 12.51
C ASP A 621 -17.98 0.57 11.96
N TYR A 622 -17.38 1.21 10.95
CA TYR A 622 -18.02 2.33 10.24
C TYR A 622 -19.36 1.87 9.65
N ARG A 623 -20.44 2.60 9.96
CA ARG A 623 -21.83 2.16 9.71
C ARG A 623 -22.80 3.34 9.64
N VAL A 624 -23.96 3.15 9.00
CA VAL A 624 -24.95 4.21 8.81
C VAL A 624 -26.10 4.08 9.81
N ARG A 625 -26.53 5.22 10.35
CA ARG A 625 -27.73 5.38 11.17
C ARG A 625 -28.68 6.40 10.58
N TYR A 626 -29.91 6.46 11.10
CA TYR A 626 -30.86 7.48 10.68
C TYR A 626 -31.71 8.08 11.81
N ALA A 627 -32.37 9.19 11.47
CA ALA A 627 -33.44 9.82 12.21
C ALA A 627 -34.52 10.30 11.23
N MET A 628 -35.69 10.63 11.76
CA MET A 628 -36.81 11.21 11.03
C MET A 628 -37.15 12.60 11.58
N SER A 629 -37.70 13.48 10.76
CA SER A 629 -38.26 14.76 11.19
C SER A 629 -39.54 15.11 10.44
N ASP A 630 -40.29 16.07 10.98
CA ASP A 630 -41.48 16.69 10.36
C ASP A 630 -41.13 17.93 9.53
N SER A 631 -39.88 18.39 9.56
CA SER A 631 -39.42 19.55 8.78
C SER A 631 -37.91 19.42 8.46
N PRO A 632 -37.40 20.08 7.42
CA PRO A 632 -35.99 19.96 7.00
C PRO A 632 -34.99 20.45 8.06
N MET A 633 -35.40 21.32 8.98
CA MET A 633 -34.55 21.81 10.07
C MET A 633 -35.14 21.55 11.48
N GLY A 634 -35.99 20.52 11.58
CA GLY A 634 -36.79 20.22 12.76
C GLY A 634 -36.06 19.48 13.88
N GLU A 635 -36.82 19.03 14.86
CA GLU A 635 -36.31 18.09 15.87
C GLU A 635 -36.26 16.67 15.30
N PHE A 636 -35.28 15.89 15.74
CA PHE A 636 -35.12 14.51 15.31
C PHE A 636 -35.90 13.53 16.18
N TYR A 637 -36.69 12.69 15.53
CA TYR A 637 -37.17 11.42 16.06
C TYR A 637 -36.17 10.33 15.68
N ILE A 638 -35.53 9.71 16.67
CA ILE A 638 -34.55 8.63 16.46
C ILE A 638 -35.23 7.30 16.84
N PRO A 639 -35.48 6.40 15.88
CA PRO A 639 -36.02 5.08 16.17
C PRO A 639 -35.10 4.29 17.12
N GLU A 640 -35.67 3.40 17.94
CA GLU A 640 -34.87 2.54 18.84
C GLU A 640 -33.86 1.69 18.04
N ASN A 641 -34.31 1.12 16.92
CA ASN A 641 -33.47 0.43 15.95
C ASN A 641 -33.22 1.32 14.74
N ASN A 642 -32.27 2.25 14.85
CA ASN A 642 -31.95 3.19 13.78
C ASN A 642 -30.73 2.81 12.92
N LEU A 643 -30.28 1.55 12.96
CA LEU A 643 -29.17 1.10 12.12
C LEU A 643 -29.65 0.84 10.69
N VAL A 644 -29.07 1.53 9.71
CA VAL A 644 -29.41 1.41 8.29
C VAL A 644 -28.60 0.30 7.64
N ILE A 645 -27.27 0.36 7.73
CA ILE A 645 -26.36 -0.64 7.16
C ILE A 645 -25.12 -0.77 8.05
N ALA A 646 -24.56 -1.98 8.15
CA ALA A 646 -23.34 -2.28 8.89
C ALA A 646 -22.64 -3.50 8.27
N LYS A 647 -21.38 -3.71 8.65
CA LYS A 647 -20.51 -4.84 8.23
C LYS A 647 -21.22 -6.20 8.24
N ASP A 648 -20.78 -7.06 7.31
CA ASP A 648 -21.09 -8.50 7.27
C ASP A 648 -19.77 -9.29 7.14
N PRO A 649 -19.16 -9.69 8.27
CA PRO A 649 -17.89 -10.42 8.27
C PRO A 649 -17.97 -11.77 7.57
N SER A 650 -19.15 -12.39 7.47
CA SER A 650 -19.31 -13.69 6.80
C SER A 650 -19.05 -13.59 5.29
N LYS A 651 -19.18 -12.39 4.73
CA LYS A 651 -18.88 -12.06 3.33
C LYS A 651 -17.57 -11.28 3.16
N GLY A 652 -16.87 -10.96 4.25
CA GLY A 652 -15.70 -10.09 4.23
C GLY A 652 -16.05 -8.62 3.91
N ILE A 653 -17.24 -8.16 4.30
CA ILE A 653 -17.69 -6.78 4.08
C ILE A 653 -17.52 -5.99 5.38
N TYR A 654 -16.76 -4.89 5.34
CA TYR A 654 -16.40 -4.08 6.50
C TYR A 654 -16.46 -2.58 6.20
N GLY A 655 -16.67 -1.75 7.23
CA GLY A 655 -16.61 -0.29 7.10
C GLY A 655 -17.68 0.31 6.17
N THR A 656 -18.93 -0.14 6.27
CA THR A 656 -20.04 0.24 5.37
C THR A 656 -20.68 1.56 5.80
N GLY A 657 -20.08 2.69 5.43
CA GLY A 657 -20.59 4.02 5.76
C GLY A 657 -20.45 5.01 4.61
N HIS A 658 -20.71 6.29 4.93
CA HIS A 658 -20.90 7.43 4.03
C HIS A 658 -21.76 7.07 2.82
N ASN A 659 -23.03 7.47 2.87
CA ASN A 659 -24.01 7.04 1.89
C ASN A 659 -24.72 8.23 1.23
N CYS A 660 -25.32 7.96 0.08
CA CYS A 660 -26.41 8.73 -0.50
C CYS A 660 -27.61 7.78 -0.78
N VAL A 661 -28.77 8.33 -1.09
CA VAL A 661 -29.98 7.55 -1.38
C VAL A 661 -30.63 8.04 -2.68
N ILE A 662 -30.98 7.09 -3.56
CA ILE A 662 -31.71 7.39 -4.80
C ILE A 662 -33.09 6.75 -4.80
N GLN A 663 -34.08 7.54 -5.20
CA GLN A 663 -35.40 7.05 -5.59
C GLN A 663 -35.43 6.79 -7.09
N ILE A 664 -36.01 5.67 -7.50
CA ILE A 664 -36.30 5.46 -8.91
C ILE A 664 -37.39 6.44 -9.37
N PRO A 665 -37.18 7.19 -10.47
CA PRO A 665 -38.12 8.21 -10.92
C PRO A 665 -39.55 7.71 -11.02
N GLY A 666 -40.47 8.39 -10.34
CA GLY A 666 -41.90 8.08 -10.35
C GLY A 666 -42.32 6.80 -9.60
N ARG A 667 -41.42 6.14 -8.86
CA ARG A 667 -41.70 4.90 -8.12
C ARG A 667 -41.25 4.99 -6.67
N ASP A 668 -42.00 4.39 -5.76
CA ASP A 668 -41.60 4.23 -4.36
C ASP A 668 -40.60 3.06 -4.21
N GLU A 669 -39.49 3.15 -4.94
CA GLU A 669 -38.43 2.16 -5.01
C GLU A 669 -37.10 2.88 -4.78
N TRP A 670 -36.31 2.41 -3.80
CA TRP A 670 -35.20 3.15 -3.23
C TRP A 670 -33.94 2.29 -3.13
N TYR A 671 -32.80 2.92 -3.31
CA TYR A 671 -31.47 2.30 -3.20
C TYR A 671 -30.56 3.16 -2.36
N ILE A 672 -29.73 2.51 -1.54
CA ILE A 672 -28.63 3.15 -0.83
C ILE A 672 -27.34 2.88 -1.59
N ILE A 673 -26.57 3.92 -1.83
CA ILE A 673 -25.21 3.83 -2.36
C ILE A 673 -24.29 4.22 -1.21
N TYR A 674 -23.24 3.45 -0.97
CA TYR A 674 -22.34 3.62 0.18
C TYR A 674 -20.94 3.14 -0.19
N HIS A 675 -19.94 3.42 0.64
CA HIS A 675 -18.62 2.80 0.47
C HIS A 675 -18.34 1.72 1.53
N ARG A 676 -17.41 0.82 1.23
CA ARG A 676 -16.85 -0.15 2.17
C ARG A 676 -15.34 -0.26 2.00
N PHE A 677 -14.64 -0.92 2.92
CA PHE A 677 -13.25 -1.32 2.67
C PHE A 677 -13.11 -2.18 1.42
N THR A 678 -12.00 -1.99 0.70
CA THR A 678 -11.60 -2.90 -0.36
C THR A 678 -11.60 -4.33 0.14
N ARG A 679 -12.15 -5.25 -0.65
CA ARG A 679 -12.27 -6.65 -0.27
C ARG A 679 -11.42 -7.48 -1.24
N PRO A 680 -10.64 -8.48 -0.80
CA PRO A 680 -10.57 -9.00 0.57
C PRO A 680 -9.57 -8.26 1.47
N GLU A 681 -8.66 -7.48 0.90
CA GLU A 681 -7.44 -7.04 1.59
C GLU A 681 -7.68 -5.99 2.66
N GLY A 682 -8.70 -5.15 2.53
CA GLY A 682 -8.90 -3.95 3.37
C GLY A 682 -8.93 -4.23 4.87
N ILE A 683 -9.48 -5.36 5.30
CA ILE A 683 -9.50 -5.73 6.73
C ILE A 683 -8.10 -5.91 7.34
N THR A 684 -7.10 -6.22 6.51
CA THR A 684 -5.71 -6.39 6.94
C THR A 684 -4.86 -5.13 6.77
N MET A 685 -5.38 -4.09 6.10
CA MET A 685 -4.62 -2.86 5.82
C MET A 685 -4.52 -1.89 7.02
N GLY A 686 -5.07 -2.27 8.17
CA GLY A 686 -5.11 -1.39 9.35
C GLY A 686 -5.79 -0.06 9.03
N GLY A 687 -5.17 1.05 9.42
CA GLY A 687 -5.71 2.39 9.16
C GLY A 687 -5.80 2.75 7.67
N ASN A 688 -5.02 2.10 6.80
CA ASN A 688 -4.99 2.42 5.37
C ASN A 688 -6.26 1.97 4.64
N ALA A 689 -7.01 1.05 5.25
CA ALA A 689 -8.32 0.62 4.75
C ALA A 689 -9.30 1.79 4.58
N GLY A 690 -9.19 2.82 5.44
CA GLY A 690 -10.03 4.01 5.39
C GLY A 690 -9.80 4.91 4.19
N PHE A 691 -8.73 4.72 3.41
CA PHE A 691 -8.49 5.40 2.12
C PHE A 691 -8.27 4.40 0.97
N HIS A 692 -8.74 3.16 1.14
CA HIS A 692 -8.82 2.12 0.09
C HIS A 692 -10.22 1.53 0.08
N ARG A 693 -11.20 2.36 -0.26
CA ARG A 693 -12.62 2.02 -0.20
C ARG A 693 -13.23 1.83 -1.58
N GLU A 694 -14.34 1.13 -1.63
CA GLU A 694 -15.06 0.82 -2.87
C GLU A 694 -16.54 1.19 -2.75
N THR A 695 -17.09 1.83 -3.78
CA THR A 695 -18.50 2.22 -3.85
C THR A 695 -19.41 1.03 -4.17
N CYS A 696 -20.49 0.86 -3.42
CA CYS A 696 -21.45 -0.24 -3.49
C CYS A 696 -22.89 0.29 -3.52
N ILE A 697 -23.83 -0.53 -4.00
CA ILE A 697 -25.27 -0.23 -4.01
C ILE A 697 -26.06 -1.43 -3.47
N ASP A 698 -27.10 -1.15 -2.68
CA ASP A 698 -28.06 -2.15 -2.23
C ASP A 698 -29.47 -1.56 -2.13
N ARG A 699 -30.49 -2.42 -2.20
CA ARG A 699 -31.89 -1.99 -2.11
C ARG A 699 -32.23 -1.52 -0.69
N MET A 700 -32.86 -0.36 -0.58
CA MET A 700 -33.40 0.18 0.66
C MET A 700 -34.92 -0.02 0.71
N THR A 701 -35.43 -0.49 1.84
CA THR A 701 -36.87 -0.74 2.03
C THR A 701 -37.36 -0.21 3.36
N PHE A 702 -38.67 0.01 3.44
CA PHE A 702 -39.32 0.62 4.59
C PHE A 702 -40.47 -0.27 5.07
N ASP A 703 -40.72 -0.29 6.38
CA ASP A 703 -41.88 -0.95 6.96
C ASP A 703 -43.17 -0.11 6.80
N GLU A 704 -44.29 -0.62 7.30
CA GLU A 704 -45.60 0.04 7.24
C GLU A 704 -45.65 1.37 8.01
N ASN A 705 -44.76 1.57 9.00
CA ASN A 705 -44.65 2.81 9.77
C ASN A 705 -43.68 3.82 9.12
N GLY A 706 -43.05 3.43 8.02
CA GLY A 706 -42.02 4.23 7.35
C GLY A 706 -40.63 4.10 7.97
N TYR A 707 -40.38 3.15 8.88
CA TYR A 707 -39.04 2.89 9.37
C TYR A 707 -38.20 2.19 8.32
N ILE A 708 -36.93 2.59 8.19
CA ILE A 708 -35.98 1.89 7.32
C ILE A 708 -35.75 0.49 7.88
N ILE A 709 -35.98 -0.52 7.04
CA ILE A 709 -35.58 -1.90 7.32
C ILE A 709 -34.08 -2.00 7.05
N ARG A 710 -33.32 -2.48 8.04
CA ARG A 710 -31.85 -2.61 7.93
C ARG A 710 -31.46 -3.30 6.63
N VAL A 711 -30.68 -2.59 5.82
CA VAL A 711 -30.08 -3.08 4.58
C VAL A 711 -29.01 -4.11 4.92
N GLN A 712 -29.03 -5.22 4.19
CA GLN A 712 -27.99 -6.24 4.26
C GLN A 712 -27.02 -6.01 3.11
N PRO A 713 -25.73 -5.70 3.37
CA PRO A 713 -24.79 -5.46 2.28
C PRO A 713 -24.56 -6.74 1.47
N THR A 714 -24.41 -6.59 0.15
CA THR A 714 -24.23 -7.74 -0.76
C THR A 714 -22.95 -7.65 -1.59
N LEU A 715 -22.50 -8.81 -2.10
CA LEU A 715 -21.52 -8.86 -3.19
C LEU A 715 -22.24 -8.82 -4.54
N GLU A 716 -23.40 -9.46 -4.58
CA GLU A 716 -24.28 -9.58 -5.74
C GLU A 716 -24.76 -8.21 -6.23
N GLY A 717 -24.91 -7.23 -5.35
CA GLY A 717 -25.48 -5.92 -5.66
C GLY A 717 -26.93 -6.02 -6.09
N ILE A 718 -27.33 -5.17 -7.03
CA ILE A 718 -28.69 -5.13 -7.57
C ILE A 718 -28.73 -5.60 -9.02
N ASP A 719 -29.90 -6.05 -9.47
CA ASP A 719 -30.17 -6.22 -10.90
C ASP A 719 -30.36 -4.85 -11.57
N PRO A 720 -30.08 -4.73 -12.89
CA PRO A 720 -30.33 -3.50 -13.64
C PRO A 720 -31.77 -3.04 -13.49
N VAL A 721 -31.95 -1.76 -13.14
CA VAL A 721 -33.30 -1.20 -13.03
C VAL A 721 -33.86 -0.92 -14.42
N SER A 722 -35.15 -1.20 -14.62
CA SER A 722 -35.91 -0.65 -15.74
C SER A 722 -36.35 0.75 -15.37
N LEU A 723 -36.30 1.72 -16.29
CA LEU A 723 -36.69 3.12 -16.09
C LEU A 723 -38.10 3.42 -16.60
#